data_AF-A0A6L5P048-F1
#
_entry.id   AF-A0A6L5P048-F1
#
_cell.length_a   1.000
_cell.length_b   1.000
_cell.length_c   1.000
_cell.angle_alpha   90.00
_cell.angle_beta   90.00
_cell.angle_gamma   90.00
#
_symmetry.space_group_name_H-M   'P 1'
#
loop_
_entity.id
_entity.type
_entity.pdbx_description
1 polymer ?
#
loop_
_entity_poly.entity_id
_entity_poly.type
_entity_poly.pdbx_seq_one_letter_code
_entity_poly.pdbx_strand_id
1 'polypeptide(L)'
;MVCENQYTDNGYLEDYLNYYVGCHENYSRTCSRIHFFDGDFDYDKFEQVIVNPTANAERLGNYLGFMVVKPIPMTFIGRTCLKLPENYALPDHAVITREYTADLFGLKLTVSSLAFQEQDRVVAACSSSSIWCLLHALKLRRIKSPAQITMAATESSKIINTFPSTGLNTAEIERALEYFDLRQHQISPHASSNENLPLLKEVVQTYIDSNIPLILGLECQQKQPNVPYKAAGEHAVTIIGYGINQSGEMDKLIVHDDRSGPFSILRFVPDYTVKTTEKKVTVLISEEFYVNTAEIEAHECPEVMVYNNLIIATDPRVRIGFDPIAQTVDGIATLLRSTFTMLASALPGPLKAVVTSKVKLQKSSEYKQKVKTQCVSNKSEILTRNFPKYLWIGEYSVNGKPLFDLVFDSTNLPQGEAYLCSAFYDESAPDTLTKLATVHYDDVIAKREKYTNYSPDFIHQVLRVVKSKNKPNRFFNYLDKVFGRAWMPQLIKNTEIANKQLKEQDCRLVLQHSFDNKNEATTDRFKALLDIQAVRAYEWKKEPEPKEEIQARWLIWVISEFGALFIGEDSDETGHPTLTGARPARIGGELIQKPEDPNTIYVNCFSGRYSKNFANKPEKDIFLSNAMTKISDILGGNDYTFVLDERLNTK
;
A
#
# COMPACT_ATOMS: atom_id res chain seq x y z
N MET A 1 -37.36 -4.77 15.37
CA MET A 1 -37.28 -4.63 13.89
C MET A 1 -38.10 -3.41 13.48
N VAL A 2 -37.67 -2.66 12.47
CA VAL A 2 -38.42 -1.49 11.93
C VAL A 2 -38.54 -1.63 10.41
N CYS A 3 -39.72 -1.35 9.85
CA CYS A 3 -39.96 -1.43 8.41
C CYS A 3 -40.25 -0.04 7.82
N GLU A 4 -39.46 0.37 6.83
CA GLU A 4 -39.72 1.52 5.98
C GLU A 4 -40.44 1.06 4.72
N ASN A 5 -41.75 1.29 4.68
CA ASN A 5 -42.56 1.06 3.50
C ASN A 5 -42.40 2.27 2.56
N GLN A 6 -42.26 2.04 1.24
CA GLN A 6 -41.99 3.06 0.20
C GLN A 6 -40.53 3.56 0.12
N TYR A 7 -39.57 2.68 0.42
CA TYR A 7 -38.15 2.97 0.24
C TYR A 7 -37.78 2.98 -1.26
N THR A 8 -37.02 3.99 -1.71
CA THR A 8 -36.47 4.02 -3.07
C THR A 8 -35.04 3.48 -3.03
N ASP A 9 -34.86 2.21 -3.38
CA ASP A 9 -33.53 1.63 -3.54
C ASP A 9 -32.96 1.99 -4.92
N ASN A 10 -31.78 2.61 -4.94
CA ASN A 10 -31.16 3.06 -6.18
C ASN A 10 -30.79 1.89 -7.13
N GLY A 11 -30.41 0.73 -6.59
CA GLY A 11 -30.09 -0.44 -7.40
C GLY A 11 -31.34 -0.99 -8.10
N TYR A 12 -32.40 -1.22 -7.32
CA TYR A 12 -33.67 -1.69 -7.87
C TYR A 12 -34.34 -0.67 -8.80
N LEU A 13 -34.26 0.63 -8.52
CA LEU A 13 -34.85 1.65 -9.38
C LEU A 13 -34.24 1.61 -10.80
N GLU A 14 -32.94 1.41 -10.91
CA GLU A 14 -32.27 1.24 -12.20
C GLU A 14 -32.74 -0.04 -12.91
N ASP A 15 -32.84 -1.16 -12.20
CA ASP A 15 -33.36 -2.41 -12.77
C ASP A 15 -34.84 -2.26 -13.20
N TYR A 16 -35.63 -1.50 -12.44
CA TYR A 16 -37.02 -1.15 -12.75
C TYR A 16 -37.13 -0.36 -14.05
N LEU A 17 -36.31 0.68 -14.21
CA LEU A 17 -36.31 1.52 -15.42
C LEU A 17 -35.86 0.77 -16.67
N ASN A 18 -34.91 -0.17 -16.53
CA ASN A 18 -34.36 -0.91 -17.68
C ASN A 18 -35.27 -2.06 -18.15
N TYR A 19 -36.13 -2.60 -17.29
CA TYR A 19 -36.95 -3.77 -17.63
C TYR A 19 -38.40 -3.65 -17.17
N TYR A 20 -38.63 -3.52 -15.86
CA TYR A 20 -39.96 -3.70 -15.26
C TYR A 20 -40.97 -2.62 -15.63
N VAL A 21 -40.53 -1.40 -15.96
CA VAL A 21 -41.42 -0.33 -16.44
C VAL A 21 -42.10 -0.68 -17.77
N GLY A 22 -41.48 -1.56 -18.57
CA GLY A 22 -42.02 -2.02 -19.85
C GLY A 22 -42.97 -3.21 -19.74
N CYS A 23 -43.12 -3.80 -18.55
CA CYS A 23 -44.00 -4.94 -18.34
C CYS A 23 -45.48 -4.54 -18.37
N HIS A 24 -46.35 -5.45 -18.82
CA HIS A 24 -47.81 -5.25 -18.74
C HIS A 24 -48.31 -5.27 -17.28
N GLU A 25 -47.72 -6.15 -16.46
CA GLU A 25 -47.97 -6.16 -15.02
C GLU A 25 -47.34 -4.93 -14.36
N ASN A 26 -48.09 -4.28 -13.47
CA ASN A 26 -47.66 -3.05 -12.83
C ASN A 26 -46.82 -3.34 -11.57
N TYR A 27 -45.51 -3.50 -11.76
CA TYR A 27 -44.57 -3.60 -10.64
C TYR A 27 -44.36 -2.23 -9.97
N SER A 28 -44.27 -2.22 -8.64
CA SER A 28 -44.00 -0.99 -7.88
C SER A 28 -42.55 -0.53 -8.07
N ARG A 29 -42.33 0.78 -8.25
CA ARG A 29 -40.98 1.37 -8.26
C ARG A 29 -40.32 1.44 -6.87
N THR A 30 -41.12 1.36 -5.80
CA THR A 30 -40.63 1.45 -4.41
C THR A 30 -40.59 0.09 -3.74
N CYS A 31 -39.55 -0.11 -2.94
CA CYS A 31 -39.30 -1.30 -2.12
C CYS A 31 -39.76 -1.10 -0.68
N SER A 32 -39.62 -2.15 0.13
CA SER A 32 -39.63 -2.04 1.60
C SER A 32 -38.20 -2.23 2.11
N ARG A 33 -37.76 -1.44 3.10
CA ARG A 33 -36.47 -1.64 3.77
C ARG A 33 -36.70 -2.04 5.22
N ILE A 34 -36.19 -3.20 5.61
CA ILE A 34 -36.34 -3.76 6.93
C ILE A 34 -35.03 -3.58 7.70
N HIS A 35 -35.12 -3.01 8.90
CA HIS A 35 -34.01 -2.73 9.80
C HIS A 35 -34.00 -3.69 10.98
N PHE A 36 -32.81 -4.21 11.28
CA PHE A 36 -32.57 -5.17 12.34
C PHE A 36 -31.73 -4.56 13.46
N PHE A 37 -32.11 -4.90 14.68
CA PHE A 37 -31.49 -4.45 15.93
C PHE A 37 -31.47 -5.63 16.90
N ASP A 38 -30.48 -5.69 17.79
CA ASP A 38 -30.43 -6.70 18.87
C ASP A 38 -31.22 -6.27 20.13
N GLY A 39 -31.62 -5.00 20.21
CA GLY A 39 -32.41 -4.47 21.31
C GLY A 39 -33.89 -4.81 21.21
N ASP A 40 -34.52 -4.99 22.37
CA ASP A 40 -35.96 -5.18 22.49
C ASP A 40 -36.67 -3.84 22.77
N PHE A 41 -37.49 -3.39 21.82
CA PHE A 41 -38.22 -2.13 21.89
C PHE A 41 -39.59 -2.22 21.23
N ASP A 42 -40.52 -1.44 21.77
CA ASP A 42 -41.85 -1.22 21.25
C ASP A 42 -41.93 0.12 20.49
N TYR A 43 -43.12 0.44 19.99
CA TYR A 43 -43.37 1.68 19.25
C TYR A 43 -43.05 2.93 20.09
N ASP A 44 -43.48 2.97 21.35
CA ASP A 44 -43.32 4.15 22.21
C ASP A 44 -41.83 4.44 22.50
N LYS A 45 -41.05 3.39 22.76
CA LYS A 45 -39.59 3.51 22.91
C LYS A 45 -38.94 3.99 21.62
N PHE A 46 -39.35 3.47 20.47
CA PHE A 46 -38.82 3.87 19.17
C PHE A 46 -39.13 5.34 18.86
N GLU A 47 -40.37 5.79 19.10
CA GLU A 47 -40.79 7.18 18.91
C GLU A 47 -39.95 8.14 19.78
N GLN A 48 -39.70 7.79 21.04
CA GLN A 48 -38.85 8.60 21.93
C GLN A 48 -37.40 8.70 21.43
N VAL A 49 -36.87 7.68 20.75
CA VAL A 49 -35.55 7.73 20.14
C VAL A 49 -35.54 8.65 18.93
N ILE A 50 -36.59 8.65 18.11
CA ILE A 50 -36.71 9.56 16.96
C ILE A 50 -36.77 11.02 17.43
N VAL A 51 -37.59 11.32 18.45
CA VAL A 51 -37.80 12.68 18.94
C VAL A 51 -36.58 13.20 19.73
N ASN A 52 -35.90 12.34 20.48
CA ASN A 52 -34.75 12.73 21.30
C ASN A 52 -33.61 11.67 21.24
N PRO A 53 -32.83 11.66 20.14
CA PRO A 53 -31.89 10.58 19.85
C PRO A 53 -30.70 10.52 20.82
N THR A 54 -30.17 11.66 21.27
CA THR A 54 -28.99 11.71 22.15
C THR A 54 -29.26 11.16 23.54
N ALA A 55 -30.46 11.31 24.07
CA ALA A 55 -30.82 10.79 25.39
C ALA A 55 -31.20 9.30 25.38
N ASN A 56 -31.58 8.77 24.21
CA ASN A 56 -32.27 7.47 24.11
C ASN A 56 -31.59 6.47 23.15
N ALA A 57 -30.46 6.81 22.52
CA ALA A 57 -29.81 5.98 21.49
C ALA A 57 -29.59 4.52 21.92
N GLU A 58 -29.23 4.27 23.17
CA GLU A 58 -28.98 2.91 23.71
C GLU A 58 -30.23 2.02 23.73
N ARG A 59 -31.44 2.60 23.66
CA ARG A 59 -32.70 1.87 23.76
C ARG A 59 -33.03 0.99 22.54
N LEU A 60 -32.40 1.26 21.40
CA LEU A 60 -32.56 0.42 20.20
C LEU A 60 -31.56 -0.75 20.18
N GLY A 61 -30.62 -0.81 21.13
CA GLY A 61 -29.49 -1.74 21.07
C GLY A 61 -28.54 -1.44 19.91
N ASN A 62 -27.74 -2.43 19.53
CA ASN A 62 -26.85 -2.35 18.38
C ASN A 62 -27.62 -2.56 17.09
N TYR A 63 -27.27 -1.77 16.08
CA TYR A 63 -27.78 -1.97 14.74
C TYR A 63 -27.13 -3.19 14.07
N LEU A 64 -27.96 -4.14 13.65
CA LEU A 64 -27.53 -5.37 12.98
C LEU A 64 -27.53 -5.25 11.46
N GLY A 65 -28.08 -4.17 10.90
CA GLY A 65 -28.12 -3.92 9.47
C GLY A 65 -29.52 -3.89 8.88
N PHE A 66 -29.62 -4.06 7.56
CA PHE A 66 -30.88 -3.96 6.83
C PHE A 66 -30.99 -4.95 5.66
N MET A 67 -32.22 -5.17 5.23
CA MET A 67 -32.58 -5.90 4.01
C MET A 67 -33.58 -5.07 3.20
N VAL A 68 -33.37 -4.97 1.90
CA VAL A 68 -34.35 -4.40 0.97
C VAL A 68 -35.18 -5.53 0.37
N VAL A 69 -36.51 -5.38 0.38
CA VAL A 69 -37.47 -6.29 -0.25
C VAL A 69 -37.99 -5.63 -1.52
N LYS A 70 -37.63 -6.21 -2.68
CA LYS A 70 -38.07 -5.80 -4.01
C LYS A 70 -39.51 -6.28 -4.23
N PRO A 71 -40.38 -5.46 -4.85
CA PRO A 71 -41.77 -5.81 -5.12
C PRO A 71 -41.90 -6.69 -6.39
N ILE A 72 -41.19 -7.82 -6.42
CA ILE A 72 -41.20 -8.80 -7.53
C ILE A 72 -41.40 -10.22 -6.98
N PRO A 73 -42.02 -11.15 -7.73
CA PRO A 73 -42.60 -12.37 -7.16
C PRO A 73 -41.61 -13.44 -6.70
N MET A 74 -40.43 -13.56 -7.33
CA MET A 74 -39.49 -14.65 -7.06
C MET A 74 -38.25 -14.14 -6.31
N THR A 75 -37.50 -13.24 -6.93
CA THR A 75 -36.18 -12.81 -6.47
C THR A 75 -36.30 -11.55 -5.64
N PHE A 76 -37.10 -11.59 -4.56
CA PHE A 76 -37.49 -10.39 -3.81
C PHE A 76 -36.40 -9.86 -2.88
N ILE A 77 -35.32 -10.61 -2.64
CA ILE A 77 -34.23 -10.13 -1.76
C ILE A 77 -33.35 -9.16 -2.55
N GLY A 78 -33.48 -7.88 -2.22
CA GLY A 78 -32.64 -6.80 -2.72
C GLY A 78 -31.35 -6.63 -1.92
N ARG A 79 -30.75 -5.45 -2.06
CA ARG A 79 -29.55 -5.07 -1.32
C ARG A 79 -29.73 -5.31 0.19
N THR A 80 -28.88 -6.18 0.72
CA THR A 80 -28.90 -6.64 2.10
C THR A 80 -27.51 -6.45 2.69
N CYS A 81 -27.43 -5.81 3.86
CA CYS A 81 -26.18 -5.56 4.58
C CYS A 81 -26.44 -5.94 6.03
N LEU A 82 -25.96 -7.11 6.44
CA LEU A 82 -26.18 -7.66 7.77
C LEU A 82 -24.84 -7.84 8.47
N LYS A 83 -24.81 -7.53 9.76
CA LYS A 83 -23.64 -7.73 10.61
C LYS A 83 -23.15 -9.18 10.46
N LEU A 84 -21.84 -9.34 10.30
CA LEU A 84 -21.20 -10.63 10.19
C LEU A 84 -21.54 -11.48 11.44
N PRO A 85 -22.03 -12.74 11.31
CA PRO A 85 -22.31 -13.56 12.47
C PRO A 85 -21.01 -13.84 13.25
N GLU A 86 -21.10 -13.97 14.58
CA GLU A 86 -19.93 -14.08 15.46
C GLU A 86 -19.01 -15.25 15.12
N ASN A 87 -19.58 -16.36 14.62
CA ASN A 87 -18.84 -17.55 14.16
C ASN A 87 -17.91 -17.29 12.96
N TYR A 88 -18.08 -16.16 12.27
CA TYR A 88 -17.27 -15.73 11.13
C TYR A 88 -16.31 -14.59 11.49
N ALA A 89 -16.46 -14.00 12.68
CA ALA A 89 -15.58 -12.96 13.22
C ALA A 89 -14.46 -13.55 14.09
N LEU A 90 -14.07 -14.80 13.85
CA LEU A 90 -13.02 -15.48 14.59
C LEU A 90 -11.63 -15.02 14.12
N PRO A 91 -10.59 -15.05 14.99
CA PRO A 91 -9.21 -14.71 14.63
C PRO A 91 -8.66 -15.52 13.45
N ASP A 92 -9.23 -16.70 13.23
CA ASP A 92 -8.83 -17.67 12.21
C ASP A 92 -9.52 -17.42 10.85
N HIS A 93 -10.28 -16.32 10.72
CA HIS A 93 -10.98 -15.96 9.50
C HIS A 93 -10.55 -14.57 9.01
N ALA A 94 -10.22 -14.47 7.74
CA ALA A 94 -10.04 -13.19 7.06
C ALA A 94 -11.27 -12.93 6.20
N VAL A 95 -11.99 -11.82 6.45
CA VAL A 95 -13.20 -11.45 5.69
C VAL A 95 -13.17 -9.96 5.33
N ILE A 96 -13.38 -9.67 4.05
CA ILE A 96 -13.50 -8.30 3.55
C ILE A 96 -14.85 -7.74 3.94
N THR A 97 -14.83 -6.60 4.62
CA THR A 97 -16.03 -5.85 5.00
C THR A 97 -15.91 -4.38 4.59
N ARG A 98 -17.06 -3.73 4.52
CA ARG A 98 -17.28 -2.32 4.22
C ARG A 98 -18.28 -1.76 5.23
N GLU A 99 -18.02 -0.55 5.67
CA GLU A 99 -18.99 0.20 6.47
C GLU A 99 -20.11 0.72 5.56
N TYR A 100 -21.35 0.34 5.88
CA TYR A 100 -22.56 0.85 5.25
C TYR A 100 -23.29 1.77 6.23
N THR A 101 -23.81 2.86 5.71
CA THR A 101 -24.66 3.79 6.47
C THR A 101 -26.10 3.66 5.98
N ALA A 102 -27.04 3.64 6.92
CA ALA A 102 -28.47 3.70 6.66
C ALA A 102 -29.08 4.84 7.49
N ASP A 103 -29.78 5.76 6.83
CA ASP A 103 -30.53 6.82 7.49
C ASP A 103 -31.96 6.34 7.75
N LEU A 104 -32.37 6.25 9.01
CA LEU A 104 -33.71 5.83 9.44
C LEU A 104 -34.35 6.96 10.25
N PHE A 105 -35.34 7.68 9.68
CA PHE A 105 -35.95 8.86 10.31
C PHE A 105 -34.93 9.92 10.80
N GLY A 106 -33.81 10.09 10.09
CA GLY A 106 -32.72 10.99 10.47
C GLY A 106 -31.69 10.38 11.43
N LEU A 107 -31.91 9.16 11.92
CA LEU A 107 -30.90 8.40 12.67
C LEU A 107 -29.87 7.83 11.69
N LYS A 108 -28.61 8.22 11.89
CA LYS A 108 -27.48 7.71 11.10
C LYS A 108 -26.99 6.40 11.71
N LEU A 109 -27.40 5.27 11.13
CA LEU A 109 -27.03 3.93 11.57
C LEU A 109 -25.88 3.38 10.72
N THR A 110 -24.92 2.68 11.33
CA THR A 110 -23.78 2.08 10.63
C THR A 110 -23.66 0.59 10.90
N VAL A 111 -23.30 -0.17 9.87
CA VAL A 111 -23.04 -1.62 9.98
C VAL A 111 -21.80 -1.97 9.15
N SER A 112 -20.90 -2.76 9.72
CA SER A 112 -19.79 -3.36 8.97
C SER A 112 -20.27 -4.69 8.38
N SER A 113 -20.38 -4.74 7.06
CA SER A 113 -20.91 -5.89 6.30
C SER A 113 -20.27 -5.91 4.92
N LEU A 114 -20.67 -6.84 4.07
CA LEU A 114 -20.57 -6.70 2.63
C LEU A 114 -21.99 -6.78 2.04
N ALA A 115 -22.26 -6.00 1.00
CA ALA A 115 -23.60 -5.95 0.42
C ALA A 115 -23.85 -7.21 -0.38
N PHE A 116 -25.00 -7.81 -0.15
CA PHE A 116 -25.51 -8.98 -0.85
C PHE A 116 -26.80 -8.64 -1.57
N GLN A 117 -27.08 -9.33 -2.67
CA GLN A 117 -28.36 -9.29 -3.35
C GLN A 117 -28.59 -10.63 -4.06
N GLU A 118 -29.83 -11.10 -4.06
CA GLU A 118 -30.24 -12.30 -4.78
C GLU A 118 -30.23 -12.05 -6.30
N GLN A 119 -29.80 -13.05 -7.07
CA GLN A 119 -29.79 -12.97 -8.53
C GLN A 119 -31.22 -12.84 -9.07
N ASP A 120 -31.47 -11.77 -9.80
CA ASP A 120 -32.66 -11.66 -10.64
C ASP A 120 -32.36 -12.23 -12.03
N ARG A 121 -32.79 -13.47 -12.30
CA ARG A 121 -32.55 -14.17 -13.58
C ARG A 121 -33.07 -13.42 -14.81
N VAL A 122 -33.97 -12.46 -14.64
CA VAL A 122 -34.52 -11.68 -15.75
C VAL A 122 -33.54 -10.61 -16.22
N VAL A 123 -32.89 -9.92 -15.28
CA VAL A 123 -32.03 -8.76 -15.58
C VAL A 123 -30.54 -9.00 -15.27
N ALA A 124 -30.19 -10.12 -14.64
CA ALA A 124 -28.83 -10.39 -14.19
C ALA A 124 -28.44 -11.87 -14.30
N ALA A 125 -27.22 -12.11 -14.77
CA ALA A 125 -26.53 -13.40 -14.63
C ALA A 125 -25.88 -13.53 -13.24
N CYS A 126 -25.54 -14.76 -12.83
CA CYS A 126 -24.77 -15.02 -11.61
C CYS A 126 -23.44 -14.25 -11.59
N SER A 127 -22.78 -14.18 -12.75
CA SER A 127 -21.58 -13.37 -12.95
C SER A 127 -21.80 -11.87 -12.71
N SER A 128 -22.98 -11.33 -13.01
CA SER A 128 -23.31 -9.92 -12.74
C SER A 128 -23.50 -9.66 -11.25
N SER A 129 -24.13 -10.57 -10.52
CA SER A 129 -24.23 -10.52 -9.05
C SER A 129 -22.84 -10.61 -8.39
N SER A 130 -21.97 -11.48 -8.91
CA SER A 130 -20.59 -11.61 -8.44
C SER A 130 -19.76 -10.35 -8.72
N ILE A 131 -19.84 -9.77 -9.91
CA ILE A 131 -19.18 -8.49 -10.19
C ILE A 131 -19.71 -7.40 -9.26
N TRP A 132 -21.04 -7.29 -9.09
CA TRP A 132 -21.63 -6.29 -8.19
C TRP A 132 -21.10 -6.40 -6.76
N CYS A 133 -21.03 -7.63 -6.23
CA CYS A 133 -20.43 -7.92 -4.93
C CYS A 133 -18.95 -7.51 -4.88
N LEU A 134 -18.16 -7.88 -5.89
CA LEU A 134 -16.76 -7.50 -6.03
C LEU A 134 -16.57 -5.97 -5.99
N LEU A 135 -17.41 -5.21 -6.70
CA LEU A 135 -17.33 -3.73 -6.72
C LEU A 135 -17.63 -3.13 -5.34
N HIS A 136 -18.55 -3.72 -4.58
CA HIS A 136 -18.81 -3.33 -3.19
C HIS A 136 -17.63 -3.61 -2.27
N ALA A 137 -17.01 -4.79 -2.41
CA ALA A 137 -15.85 -5.20 -1.63
C ALA A 137 -14.59 -4.36 -1.95
N LEU A 138 -14.41 -3.95 -3.21
CA LEU A 138 -13.39 -2.97 -3.63
C LEU A 138 -13.67 -1.53 -3.16
N LYS A 139 -14.81 -1.30 -2.48
CA LYS A 139 -15.22 -0.01 -1.92
C LYS A 139 -15.28 1.11 -2.97
N LEU A 140 -15.71 0.78 -4.19
CA LEU A 140 -15.90 1.78 -5.23
C LEU A 140 -17.00 2.77 -4.83
N ARG A 141 -16.82 4.05 -5.22
CA ARG A 141 -17.75 5.14 -4.90
C ARG A 141 -19.04 5.04 -5.70
N ARG A 142 -18.94 4.64 -6.97
CA ARG A 142 -20.08 4.50 -7.88
C ARG A 142 -20.16 3.04 -8.28
N ILE A 143 -21.26 2.39 -7.91
CA ILE A 143 -21.52 0.99 -8.23
C ILE A 143 -22.81 0.99 -9.04
N LYS A 144 -22.75 0.38 -10.22
CA LYS A 144 -23.87 0.27 -11.15
C LYS A 144 -24.78 -0.89 -10.75
N SER A 145 -26.04 -0.89 -11.19
CA SER A 145 -26.96 -1.98 -10.89
C SER A 145 -26.54 -3.26 -11.65
N PRO A 146 -27.00 -4.46 -11.21
CA PRO A 146 -26.77 -5.70 -11.94
C PRO A 146 -27.19 -5.64 -13.41
N ALA A 147 -28.32 -5.00 -13.74
CA ALA A 147 -28.74 -4.82 -15.14
C ALA A 147 -27.72 -4.00 -15.96
N GLN A 148 -27.22 -2.89 -15.39
CA GLN A 148 -26.20 -2.06 -16.03
C GLN A 148 -24.86 -2.81 -16.21
N ILE A 149 -24.51 -3.70 -15.27
CA ILE A 149 -23.33 -4.57 -15.38
C ILE A 149 -23.52 -5.56 -16.54
N THR A 150 -24.69 -6.21 -16.64
CA THR A 150 -25.01 -7.11 -17.76
C THR A 150 -24.97 -6.39 -19.10
N MET A 151 -25.50 -5.18 -19.19
CA MET A 151 -25.44 -4.35 -20.41
C MET A 151 -23.98 -4.04 -20.80
N ALA A 152 -23.15 -3.63 -19.84
CA ALA A 152 -21.74 -3.34 -20.09
C ALA A 152 -20.96 -4.59 -20.55
N ALA A 153 -21.27 -5.75 -19.98
CA ALA A 153 -20.65 -7.02 -20.36
C ALA A 153 -20.97 -7.46 -21.81
N THR A 154 -22.20 -7.17 -22.26
CA THR A 154 -22.78 -7.68 -23.51
C THR A 154 -22.82 -6.67 -24.66
N GLU A 155 -22.37 -5.43 -24.45
CA GLU A 155 -22.45 -4.33 -25.42
C GLU A 155 -21.83 -4.68 -26.79
N SER A 156 -20.70 -5.41 -26.78
CA SER A 156 -20.01 -5.83 -27.99
C SER A 156 -20.54 -7.13 -28.59
N SER A 157 -21.21 -7.97 -27.81
CA SER A 157 -21.53 -9.34 -28.24
C SER A 157 -22.75 -9.41 -29.14
N LYS A 158 -23.70 -8.44 -29.14
CA LYS A 158 -24.86 -8.18 -30.06
C LYS A 158 -25.63 -9.37 -30.70
N ILE A 159 -25.27 -10.61 -30.40
CA ILE A 159 -25.71 -11.87 -31.00
C ILE A 159 -26.75 -12.54 -30.09
N ILE A 160 -26.83 -12.13 -28.81
CA ILE A 160 -27.76 -12.63 -27.81
C ILE A 160 -28.58 -11.44 -27.30
N ASN A 161 -29.88 -11.62 -27.08
CA ASN A 161 -30.71 -10.61 -26.42
C ASN A 161 -30.10 -10.28 -25.05
N THR A 162 -29.84 -9.00 -24.77
CA THR A 162 -29.28 -8.55 -23.49
C THR A 162 -30.14 -8.96 -22.30
N PHE A 163 -31.46 -9.04 -22.51
CA PHE A 163 -32.43 -9.52 -21.54
C PHE A 163 -33.42 -10.49 -22.22
N PRO A 164 -33.74 -11.65 -21.61
CA PRO A 164 -33.20 -12.18 -20.35
C PRO A 164 -31.75 -12.69 -20.49
N SER A 165 -30.94 -12.53 -19.44
CA SER A 165 -29.52 -12.93 -19.46
C SER A 165 -29.33 -14.42 -19.20
N THR A 166 -28.55 -15.11 -20.06
CA THR A 166 -28.28 -16.55 -19.96
C THR A 166 -26.97 -16.91 -19.25
N GLY A 167 -26.28 -15.94 -18.64
CA GLY A 167 -24.93 -16.12 -18.08
C GLY A 167 -23.90 -15.23 -18.79
N LEU A 168 -22.76 -14.96 -18.12
CA LEU A 168 -21.61 -14.29 -18.75
C LEU A 168 -20.42 -15.26 -18.81
N ASN A 169 -19.78 -15.36 -19.97
CA ASN A 169 -18.50 -16.07 -20.08
C ASN A 169 -17.34 -15.24 -19.49
N THR A 170 -16.16 -15.84 -19.34
CA THR A 170 -14.97 -15.17 -18.78
C THR A 170 -14.64 -13.85 -19.49
N ALA A 171 -14.66 -13.81 -20.82
CA ALA A 171 -14.33 -12.61 -21.58
C ALA A 171 -15.36 -11.48 -21.41
N GLU A 172 -16.63 -11.82 -21.14
CA GLU A 172 -17.68 -10.85 -20.81
C GLU A 172 -17.53 -10.31 -19.38
N ILE A 173 -17.11 -11.15 -18.43
CA ILE A 173 -16.76 -10.71 -17.06
C ILE A 173 -15.58 -9.72 -17.12
N GLU A 174 -14.53 -10.06 -17.87
CA GLU A 174 -13.36 -9.19 -18.02
C GLU A 174 -13.74 -7.84 -18.63
N ARG A 175 -14.56 -7.83 -19.68
CA ARG A 175 -15.06 -6.59 -20.30
C ARG A 175 -15.90 -5.74 -19.35
N ALA A 176 -16.74 -6.38 -18.54
CA ALA A 176 -17.49 -5.67 -17.51
C ALA A 176 -16.56 -5.01 -16.50
N LEU A 177 -15.47 -5.69 -16.08
CA LEU A 177 -14.47 -5.11 -15.18
C LEU A 177 -13.72 -3.93 -15.83
N GLU A 178 -13.37 -4.02 -17.11
CA GLU A 178 -12.76 -2.91 -17.87
C GLU A 178 -13.66 -1.66 -17.90
N TYR A 179 -14.98 -1.84 -18.05
CA TYR A 179 -15.95 -0.75 -17.99
C TYR A 179 -15.94 0.01 -16.64
N PHE A 180 -15.50 -0.65 -15.55
CA PHE A 180 -15.32 -0.03 -14.23
C PHE A 180 -13.91 0.52 -13.99
N ASP A 181 -13.10 0.70 -15.03
CA ASP A 181 -11.69 1.09 -14.96
C ASP A 181 -10.88 0.16 -14.05
N LEU A 182 -11.15 -1.16 -14.11
CA LEU A 182 -10.38 -2.17 -13.39
C LEU A 182 -9.53 -2.96 -14.39
N ARG A 183 -8.32 -3.32 -13.95
CA ARG A 183 -7.45 -4.25 -14.67
C ARG A 183 -7.68 -5.65 -14.13
N GLN A 184 -7.95 -6.57 -15.03
CA GLN A 184 -8.19 -7.98 -14.77
C GLN A 184 -6.90 -8.80 -14.91
N HIS A 185 -6.77 -9.81 -14.06
CA HIS A 185 -5.80 -10.88 -14.18
C HIS A 185 -6.51 -12.21 -13.97
N GLN A 186 -6.29 -13.16 -14.87
CA GLN A 186 -6.84 -14.51 -14.75
C GLN A 186 -5.76 -15.50 -14.36
N ILE A 187 -6.08 -16.36 -13.42
CA ILE A 187 -5.30 -17.57 -13.10
C ILE A 187 -6.23 -18.75 -13.35
N SER A 188 -5.70 -19.83 -13.91
CA SER A 188 -6.46 -21.06 -14.19
C SER A 188 -5.95 -22.20 -13.32
N PRO A 189 -6.21 -22.18 -11.99
CA PRO A 189 -5.87 -23.30 -11.14
C PRO A 189 -6.83 -24.45 -11.47
N HIS A 190 -6.41 -25.39 -12.31
CA HIS A 190 -7.26 -26.54 -12.62
C HIS A 190 -7.30 -27.49 -11.42
N ALA A 191 -8.50 -27.78 -10.92
CA ALA A 191 -8.75 -28.73 -9.82
C ALA A 191 -8.21 -30.16 -10.04
N SER A 192 -7.88 -30.49 -11.29
CA SER A 192 -7.32 -31.77 -11.73
C SER A 192 -5.89 -32.04 -11.26
N SER A 193 -5.18 -31.03 -10.74
CA SER A 193 -3.82 -31.18 -10.21
C SER A 193 -3.78 -30.73 -8.75
N ASN A 194 -3.41 -31.65 -7.85
CA ASN A 194 -3.15 -31.31 -6.45
C ASN A 194 -2.01 -30.28 -6.31
N GLU A 195 -1.17 -30.10 -7.33
CA GLU A 195 -0.13 -29.06 -7.38
C GLU A 195 -0.70 -27.64 -7.53
N ASN A 196 -1.94 -27.48 -8.03
CA ASN A 196 -2.57 -26.17 -8.21
C ASN A 196 -3.28 -25.66 -6.94
N LEU A 197 -3.57 -26.54 -5.98
CA LEU A 197 -4.23 -26.15 -4.74
C LEU A 197 -3.38 -25.20 -3.88
N PRO A 198 -2.06 -25.43 -3.68
CA PRO A 198 -1.18 -24.47 -3.02
C PRO A 198 -1.19 -23.09 -3.70
N LEU A 199 -1.11 -23.04 -5.03
CA LEU A 199 -1.15 -21.78 -5.80
C LEU A 199 -2.48 -21.05 -5.59
N LEU A 200 -3.61 -21.74 -5.68
CA LEU A 200 -4.93 -21.16 -5.43
C LEU A 200 -4.99 -20.56 -4.01
N LYS A 201 -4.57 -21.33 -3.00
CA LYS A 201 -4.56 -20.87 -1.61
C LYS A 201 -3.67 -19.64 -1.43
N GLU A 202 -2.47 -19.64 -1.99
CA GLU A 202 -1.52 -18.53 -1.88
C GLU A 202 -2.06 -17.24 -2.53
N VAL A 203 -2.65 -17.36 -3.72
CA VAL A 203 -3.29 -16.22 -4.42
C VAL A 203 -4.46 -15.69 -3.61
N VAL A 204 -5.35 -16.57 -3.13
CA VAL A 204 -6.51 -16.17 -2.31
C VAL A 204 -6.04 -15.45 -1.04
N GLN A 205 -5.07 -16.02 -0.30
CA GLN A 205 -4.53 -15.37 0.88
C GLN A 205 -3.95 -14.00 0.55
N THR A 206 -3.12 -13.90 -0.48
CA THR A 206 -2.46 -12.66 -0.87
C THR A 206 -3.47 -11.54 -1.16
N TYR A 207 -4.48 -11.79 -1.98
CA TYR A 207 -5.43 -10.75 -2.38
C TYR A 207 -6.46 -10.44 -1.29
N ILE A 208 -6.95 -11.45 -0.55
CA ILE A 208 -7.86 -11.19 0.58
C ILE A 208 -7.15 -10.39 1.68
N ASP A 209 -5.91 -10.74 2.03
CA ASP A 209 -5.07 -9.95 2.97
C ASP A 209 -4.76 -8.54 2.46
N SER A 210 -4.90 -8.32 1.16
CA SER A 210 -4.76 -7.04 0.46
C SER A 210 -6.08 -6.27 0.36
N ASN A 211 -7.18 -6.77 0.94
CA ASN A 211 -8.55 -6.25 0.79
C ASN A 211 -9.03 -6.22 -0.68
N ILE A 212 -8.62 -7.21 -1.48
CA ILE A 212 -9.02 -7.37 -2.87
C ILE A 212 -9.82 -8.67 -3.01
N PRO A 213 -11.14 -8.62 -3.28
CA PRO A 213 -11.97 -9.79 -3.51
C PRO A 213 -11.63 -10.45 -4.85
N LEU A 214 -12.09 -11.69 -5.02
CA LEU A 214 -11.80 -12.51 -6.21
C LEU A 214 -13.07 -13.13 -6.76
N ILE A 215 -13.19 -13.28 -8.08
CA ILE A 215 -14.28 -14.06 -8.68
C ILE A 215 -13.75 -15.46 -8.97
N LEU A 216 -14.46 -16.48 -8.47
CA LEU A 216 -14.14 -17.89 -8.68
C LEU A 216 -15.15 -18.50 -9.64
N GLY A 217 -14.64 -19.03 -10.76
CA GLY A 217 -15.43 -19.85 -11.68
C GLY A 217 -15.50 -21.30 -11.20
N LEU A 218 -16.71 -21.84 -11.22
CA LEU A 218 -17.05 -23.17 -10.72
C LEU A 218 -17.84 -23.94 -11.76
N GLU A 219 -17.58 -25.24 -11.88
CA GLU A 219 -18.45 -26.19 -12.57
C GLU A 219 -19.20 -27.01 -11.50
N CYS A 220 -20.52 -26.84 -11.44
CA CYS A 220 -21.39 -27.58 -10.53
C CYS A 220 -21.62 -28.99 -11.08
N GLN A 221 -21.43 -29.98 -10.23
CA GLN A 221 -21.61 -31.40 -10.54
C GLN A 221 -22.64 -31.96 -9.57
N GLN A 222 -23.72 -32.55 -10.10
CA GLN A 222 -24.80 -33.10 -9.27
C GLN A 222 -24.77 -34.63 -9.29
N LYS A 223 -25.04 -35.22 -8.12
CA LYS A 223 -25.19 -36.67 -7.99
C LYS A 223 -26.66 -37.06 -8.12
N GLN A 224 -26.95 -37.96 -9.04
CA GLN A 224 -28.25 -38.63 -9.09
C GLN A 224 -28.12 -40.05 -8.52
N PRO A 225 -29.18 -40.62 -7.93
CA PRO A 225 -29.13 -41.97 -7.37
C PRO A 225 -28.63 -42.99 -8.41
N ASN A 226 -27.58 -43.74 -8.07
CA ASN A 226 -26.97 -44.78 -8.91
C ASN A 226 -26.37 -44.29 -10.26
N VAL A 227 -26.12 -42.98 -10.41
CA VAL A 227 -25.46 -42.40 -11.60
C VAL A 227 -24.21 -41.63 -11.15
N PRO A 228 -23.08 -41.70 -11.89
CA PRO A 228 -21.93 -40.83 -11.63
C PRO A 228 -22.33 -39.35 -11.72
N TYR A 229 -21.51 -38.46 -11.14
CA TYR A 229 -21.82 -37.03 -11.19
C TYR A 229 -21.96 -36.55 -12.63
N LYS A 230 -22.99 -35.73 -12.86
CA LYS A 230 -23.25 -35.09 -14.14
C LYS A 230 -23.08 -33.58 -13.99
N ALA A 231 -22.48 -32.95 -14.99
CA ALA A 231 -22.36 -31.50 -15.06
C ALA A 231 -23.76 -30.87 -15.05
N ALA A 232 -24.01 -30.03 -14.05
CA ALA A 232 -25.28 -29.32 -13.83
C ALA A 232 -25.24 -27.88 -14.37
N GLY A 233 -24.05 -27.31 -14.54
CA GLY A 233 -23.84 -25.99 -15.13
C GLY A 233 -22.60 -25.29 -14.59
N GLU A 234 -22.30 -24.12 -15.15
CA GLU A 234 -21.27 -23.22 -14.64
C GLU A 234 -21.86 -22.24 -13.61
N HIS A 235 -21.03 -21.82 -12.67
CA HIS A 235 -21.38 -20.87 -11.63
C HIS A 235 -20.21 -19.93 -11.33
N ALA A 236 -20.51 -18.70 -10.90
CA ALA A 236 -19.51 -17.71 -10.56
C ALA A 236 -19.84 -17.12 -9.19
N VAL A 237 -18.91 -17.26 -8.24
CA VAL A 237 -19.04 -16.73 -6.87
C VAL A 237 -17.95 -15.73 -6.57
N THR A 238 -18.19 -14.83 -5.62
CA THR A 238 -17.16 -13.87 -5.18
C THR A 238 -16.54 -14.34 -3.88
N ILE A 239 -15.25 -14.66 -3.89
CA ILE A 239 -14.46 -14.90 -2.69
C ILE A 239 -14.20 -13.57 -1.99
N ILE A 240 -14.61 -13.52 -0.74
CA ILE A 240 -14.51 -12.34 0.12
C ILE A 240 -13.73 -12.63 1.39
N GLY A 241 -13.38 -13.89 1.61
CA GLY A 241 -12.64 -14.31 2.76
C GLY A 241 -12.19 -15.76 2.69
N TYR A 242 -11.45 -16.17 3.71
CA TYR A 242 -11.05 -17.54 3.93
C TYR A 242 -10.95 -17.84 5.43
N GLY A 243 -11.01 -19.12 5.77
CA GLY A 243 -10.73 -19.59 7.13
C GLY A 243 -9.51 -20.50 7.16
N ILE A 244 -8.82 -20.52 8.29
CA ILE A 244 -7.73 -21.46 8.58
C ILE A 244 -8.17 -22.50 9.61
N ASN A 245 -7.56 -23.68 9.52
CA ASN A 245 -7.70 -24.73 10.52
C ASN A 245 -6.70 -24.55 11.67
N GLN A 246 -6.75 -25.44 12.66
CA GLN A 246 -5.84 -25.41 13.82
C GLN A 246 -4.36 -25.56 13.47
N SER A 247 -4.02 -26.12 12.29
CA SER A 247 -2.63 -26.20 11.81
C SER A 247 -2.18 -24.92 11.08
N GLY A 248 -3.05 -23.90 10.98
CA GLY A 248 -2.76 -22.63 10.30
C GLY A 248 -2.86 -22.68 8.78
N GLU A 249 -3.43 -23.75 8.23
CA GLU A 249 -3.63 -23.92 6.79
C GLU A 249 -5.04 -23.51 6.40
N MET A 250 -5.18 -22.87 5.24
CA MET A 250 -6.51 -22.56 4.69
C MET A 250 -7.27 -23.85 4.38
N ASP A 251 -8.45 -24.01 4.96
CA ASP A 251 -9.33 -25.18 4.78
C ASP A 251 -10.69 -24.84 4.16
N LYS A 252 -11.06 -23.55 4.15
CA LYS A 252 -12.35 -23.07 3.63
C LYS A 252 -12.28 -21.68 3.01
N LEU A 253 -13.15 -21.44 2.04
CA LEU A 253 -13.40 -20.15 1.41
C LEU A 253 -14.71 -19.57 1.94
N ILE A 254 -14.75 -18.25 2.10
CA ILE A 254 -15.95 -17.51 2.45
C ILE A 254 -16.34 -16.72 1.21
N VAL A 255 -17.54 -16.98 0.69
CA VAL A 255 -18.00 -16.47 -0.60
C VAL A 255 -19.36 -15.79 -0.47
N HIS A 256 -19.64 -14.86 -1.37
CA HIS A 256 -21.01 -14.52 -1.71
C HIS A 256 -21.47 -15.41 -2.86
N ASP A 257 -22.49 -16.22 -2.58
CA ASP A 257 -23.18 -17.05 -3.55
C ASP A 257 -24.63 -16.55 -3.67
N ASP A 258 -25.08 -16.28 -4.89
CA ASP A 258 -26.42 -15.78 -5.14
C ASP A 258 -27.53 -16.81 -4.91
N ARG A 259 -27.20 -18.11 -4.80
CA ARG A 259 -28.13 -19.21 -4.52
C ARG A 259 -28.28 -19.49 -3.03
N SER A 260 -27.17 -19.49 -2.29
CA SER A 260 -27.14 -19.89 -0.88
C SER A 260 -27.23 -18.70 0.07
N GLY A 261 -26.73 -17.53 -0.34
CA GLY A 261 -26.80 -16.30 0.44
C GLY A 261 -25.44 -15.73 0.84
N PRO A 262 -25.45 -14.70 1.71
CA PRO A 262 -24.24 -13.98 2.08
C PRO A 262 -23.31 -14.79 2.99
N PHE A 263 -22.00 -14.61 2.80
CA PHE A 263 -20.96 -15.25 3.63
C PHE A 263 -21.06 -16.78 3.67
N SER A 264 -21.49 -17.40 2.57
CA SER A 264 -21.53 -18.85 2.40
C SER A 264 -20.12 -19.45 2.51
N ILE A 265 -20.00 -20.62 3.12
CA ILE A 265 -18.71 -21.30 3.29
C ILE A 265 -18.58 -22.45 2.28
N LEU A 266 -17.46 -22.48 1.56
CA LEU A 266 -17.06 -23.59 0.72
C LEU A 266 -15.83 -24.28 1.32
N ARG A 267 -15.91 -25.58 1.61
CA ARG A 267 -14.80 -26.37 2.15
C ARG A 267 -14.02 -27.09 1.06
N PHE A 268 -12.69 -27.09 1.17
CA PHE A 268 -11.84 -27.90 0.31
C PHE A 268 -11.94 -29.37 0.71
N VAL A 269 -12.32 -30.23 -0.23
CA VAL A 269 -12.29 -31.68 -0.07
C VAL A 269 -11.36 -32.27 -1.13
N PRO A 270 -10.13 -32.64 -0.75
CA PRO A 270 -9.18 -33.26 -1.67
C PRO A 270 -9.61 -34.68 -2.03
N ASP A 271 -9.00 -35.23 -3.08
CA ASP A 271 -9.08 -36.64 -3.44
C ASP A 271 -10.50 -37.18 -3.73
N TYR A 272 -11.39 -36.32 -4.24
CA TYR A 272 -12.79 -36.64 -4.52
C TYR A 272 -12.98 -37.23 -5.93
N THR A 273 -13.88 -38.21 -6.07
CA THR A 273 -14.16 -38.87 -7.35
C THR A 273 -15.43 -38.28 -7.98
N VAL A 274 -15.27 -37.43 -8.99
CA VAL A 274 -16.39 -36.78 -9.70
C VAL A 274 -16.84 -37.61 -10.92
N LYS A 275 -15.91 -38.10 -11.75
CA LYS A 275 -16.22 -38.90 -12.95
C LYS A 275 -15.75 -40.35 -12.76
N THR A 276 -16.33 -41.30 -13.50
CA THR A 276 -15.93 -42.72 -13.53
C THR A 276 -14.51 -42.96 -14.04
N THR A 277 -13.86 -41.94 -14.62
CA THR A 277 -12.42 -41.94 -14.88
C THR A 277 -11.67 -41.61 -13.60
N GLU A 278 -10.80 -42.52 -13.15
CA GLU A 278 -10.09 -42.59 -11.85
C GLU A 278 -9.30 -41.35 -11.36
N LYS A 279 -9.36 -40.20 -12.05
CA LYS A 279 -8.70 -38.98 -11.63
C LYS A 279 -9.46 -38.34 -10.47
N LYS A 280 -8.93 -38.55 -9.28
CA LYS A 280 -9.28 -37.80 -8.07
C LYS A 280 -8.94 -36.32 -8.25
N VAL A 281 -9.86 -35.45 -7.82
CA VAL A 281 -9.70 -33.99 -7.91
C VAL A 281 -10.05 -33.35 -6.57
N THR A 282 -9.58 -32.12 -6.35
CA THR A 282 -10.03 -31.34 -5.20
C THR A 282 -11.35 -30.65 -5.55
N VAL A 283 -12.40 -30.88 -4.76
CA VAL A 283 -13.71 -30.23 -4.92
C VAL A 283 -13.99 -29.25 -3.79
N LEU A 284 -14.95 -28.37 -4.03
CA LEU A 284 -15.54 -27.48 -3.05
C LEU A 284 -16.95 -27.95 -2.70
N ILE A 285 -17.26 -28.03 -1.42
CA ILE A 285 -18.58 -28.43 -0.90
C ILE A 285 -19.11 -27.30 -0.02
N SER A 286 -20.38 -26.91 -0.23
CA SER A 286 -21.07 -25.96 0.65
C SER A 286 -21.21 -26.53 2.06
N GLU A 287 -20.96 -25.72 3.07
CA GLU A 287 -21.00 -26.12 4.48
C GLU A 287 -22.33 -26.79 4.88
N GLU A 288 -23.45 -26.35 4.29
CA GLU A 288 -24.78 -26.91 4.54
C GLU A 288 -24.86 -28.42 4.20
N PHE A 289 -24.13 -28.85 3.17
CA PHE A 289 -24.02 -30.26 2.81
C PHE A 289 -22.90 -30.97 3.59
N TYR A 290 -21.91 -30.23 4.09
CA TYR A 290 -20.80 -30.80 4.87
C TYR A 290 -21.23 -31.20 6.29
N VAL A 291 -22.04 -30.41 6.99
CA VAL A 291 -22.46 -30.71 8.38
C VAL A 291 -23.29 -32.01 8.47
N ASN A 292 -23.98 -32.39 7.39
CA ASN A 292 -24.70 -33.66 7.29
C ASN A 292 -23.78 -34.88 7.00
N THR A 293 -22.46 -34.70 6.86
CA THR A 293 -21.53 -35.77 6.41
C THR A 293 -20.60 -36.33 7.49
N ALA A 294 -20.80 -36.01 8.77
CA ALA A 294 -19.99 -36.57 9.86
C ALA A 294 -20.21 -38.09 10.10
N GLU A 295 -21.19 -38.72 9.44
CA GLU A 295 -21.48 -40.17 9.56
C GLU A 295 -21.38 -40.97 8.25
N ILE A 296 -20.77 -40.43 7.17
CA ILE A 296 -20.70 -41.19 5.91
C ILE A 296 -19.24 -41.39 5.49
N GLU A 297 -18.72 -42.56 5.84
CA GLU A 297 -17.71 -43.23 5.03
C GLU A 297 -18.22 -43.25 3.57
N ALA A 298 -17.51 -42.54 2.69
CA ALA A 298 -17.65 -42.57 1.25
C ALA A 298 -18.98 -42.07 0.62
N HIS A 299 -18.90 -40.82 0.10
CA HIS A 299 -19.53 -40.35 -1.15
C HIS A 299 -21.06 -40.49 -1.27
N GLU A 300 -21.84 -39.40 -1.07
CA GLU A 300 -22.92 -38.91 -1.96
C GLU A 300 -23.31 -37.46 -1.59
N CYS A 301 -22.40 -36.48 -1.73
CA CYS A 301 -22.84 -35.09 -1.64
C CYS A 301 -23.75 -34.76 -2.84
N PRO A 302 -24.96 -34.21 -2.66
CA PRO A 302 -25.89 -33.96 -3.76
C PRO A 302 -25.30 -33.08 -4.86
N GLU A 303 -24.46 -32.13 -4.46
CA GLU A 303 -23.76 -31.22 -5.36
C GLU A 303 -22.31 -31.01 -4.90
N VAL A 304 -21.37 -31.05 -5.84
CA VAL A 304 -19.97 -30.68 -5.62
C VAL A 304 -19.53 -29.68 -6.68
N MET A 305 -18.61 -28.79 -6.33
CA MET A 305 -18.15 -27.73 -7.22
C MET A 305 -16.67 -27.93 -7.57
N VAL A 306 -16.36 -27.88 -8.86
CA VAL A 306 -15.00 -27.99 -9.38
C VAL A 306 -14.54 -26.61 -9.82
N TYR A 307 -13.49 -26.08 -9.21
CA TYR A 307 -12.96 -24.76 -9.59
C TYR A 307 -12.16 -24.83 -10.89
N ASN A 308 -12.32 -23.82 -11.75
CA ASN A 308 -11.69 -23.79 -13.08
C ASN A 308 -10.81 -22.55 -13.32
N ASN A 309 -11.24 -21.39 -12.86
CA ASN A 309 -10.58 -20.11 -13.05
C ASN A 309 -10.78 -19.20 -11.84
N LEU A 310 -9.85 -18.26 -11.70
CA LEU A 310 -9.87 -17.22 -10.70
C LEU A 310 -9.59 -15.90 -11.39
N ILE A 311 -10.51 -14.95 -11.26
CA ILE A 311 -10.41 -13.62 -11.84
C ILE A 311 -10.14 -12.63 -10.72
N ILE A 312 -9.04 -11.90 -10.85
CA ILE A 312 -8.59 -10.86 -9.94
C ILE A 312 -8.82 -9.51 -10.59
N ALA A 313 -9.44 -8.57 -9.88
CA ALA A 313 -9.62 -7.20 -10.34
C ALA A 313 -8.78 -6.22 -9.49
N THR A 314 -7.94 -5.43 -10.15
CA THR A 314 -7.03 -4.47 -9.51
C THR A 314 -7.13 -3.08 -10.13
N ASP A 315 -6.57 -2.07 -9.45
CA ASP A 315 -6.47 -0.72 -10.02
C ASP A 315 -5.53 -0.75 -11.26
N PRO A 316 -5.85 -0.07 -12.38
CA PRO A 316 -5.07 -0.11 -13.62
C PRO A 316 -3.60 0.32 -13.49
N ARG A 317 -3.27 1.01 -12.40
CA ARG A 317 -1.88 1.40 -12.09
C ARG A 317 -1.04 0.22 -11.64
N VAL A 318 -1.65 -0.87 -11.17
CA VAL A 318 -0.97 -2.12 -10.83
C VAL A 318 -0.62 -2.83 -12.13
N ARG A 319 0.64 -2.72 -12.55
CA ARG A 319 1.16 -3.27 -13.80
C ARG A 319 1.95 -4.56 -13.61
N ILE A 320 2.64 -4.69 -12.47
CA ILE A 320 3.32 -5.93 -12.08
C ILE A 320 2.30 -6.82 -11.39
N GLY A 321 2.08 -8.01 -11.96
CA GLY A 321 1.19 -9.04 -11.41
C GLY A 321 1.79 -9.75 -10.19
N PHE A 322 1.05 -10.72 -9.68
CA PHE A 322 1.42 -11.50 -8.51
C PHE A 322 2.67 -12.39 -8.74
N ASP A 323 2.72 -13.13 -9.85
CA ASP A 323 3.73 -14.19 -10.04
C ASP A 323 5.18 -13.73 -9.88
N PRO A 324 5.62 -12.59 -10.46
CA PRO A 324 7.00 -12.12 -10.29
C PRO A 324 7.35 -11.80 -8.84
N ILE A 325 6.38 -11.29 -8.10
CA ILE A 325 6.54 -10.91 -6.70
C ILE A 325 6.56 -12.17 -5.83
N ALA A 326 5.64 -13.11 -6.06
CA ALA A 326 5.57 -14.38 -5.33
C ALA A 326 6.86 -15.19 -5.50
N GLN A 327 7.35 -15.34 -6.75
CA GLN A 327 8.62 -16.02 -7.03
C GLN A 327 9.81 -15.32 -6.36
N THR A 328 9.82 -13.98 -6.36
CA THR A 328 10.86 -13.23 -5.64
C THR A 328 10.81 -13.52 -4.15
N VAL A 329 9.62 -13.53 -3.56
CA VAL A 329 9.42 -13.67 -2.12
C VAL A 329 9.76 -15.06 -1.64
N ASP A 330 9.25 -16.10 -2.30
CA ASP A 330 9.62 -17.49 -1.99
C ASP A 330 11.11 -17.76 -2.26
N GLY A 331 11.65 -17.19 -3.34
CA GLY A 331 13.08 -17.29 -3.65
C GLY A 331 13.95 -16.73 -2.52
N ILE A 332 13.66 -15.52 -2.03
CA ILE A 332 14.38 -14.93 -0.89
C ILE A 332 14.15 -15.73 0.39
N ALA A 333 12.94 -16.23 0.65
CA ALA A 333 12.66 -17.10 1.81
C ALA A 333 13.50 -18.39 1.76
N THR A 334 13.68 -18.97 0.58
CA THR A 334 14.53 -20.13 0.34
C THR A 334 16.01 -19.81 0.56
N LEU A 335 16.49 -18.64 0.12
CA LEU A 335 17.85 -18.17 0.41
C LEU A 335 18.07 -17.89 1.90
N LEU A 336 17.07 -17.34 2.61
CA LEU A 336 17.12 -17.14 4.07
C LEU A 336 17.24 -18.49 4.78
N ARG A 337 16.41 -19.48 4.43
CA ARG A 337 16.46 -20.83 4.99
C ARG A 337 17.85 -21.44 4.84
N SER A 338 18.44 -21.37 3.64
CA SER A 338 19.78 -21.92 3.41
C SER A 338 20.88 -21.18 4.19
N THR A 339 20.80 -19.85 4.31
CA THR A 339 21.73 -19.07 5.15
C THR A 339 21.62 -19.44 6.63
N PHE A 340 20.40 -19.62 7.17
CA PHE A 340 20.23 -20.05 8.55
C PHE A 340 20.72 -21.48 8.77
N THR A 341 20.50 -22.40 7.83
CA THR A 341 21.04 -23.77 7.92
C THR A 341 22.57 -23.77 7.93
N MET A 342 23.21 -22.96 7.08
CA MET A 342 24.66 -22.79 7.06
C MET A 342 25.18 -22.27 8.41
N LEU A 343 24.51 -21.26 8.99
CA LEU A 343 24.89 -20.69 10.28
C LEU A 343 24.69 -21.66 11.45
N ALA A 344 23.58 -22.41 11.44
CA ALA A 344 23.30 -23.41 12.45
C ALA A 344 24.35 -24.55 12.45
N SER A 345 24.86 -24.93 11.27
CA SER A 345 25.92 -25.94 11.17
C SER A 345 27.25 -25.51 11.81
N ALA A 346 27.44 -24.21 12.05
CA ALA A 346 28.62 -23.65 12.71
C ALA A 346 28.48 -23.54 14.25
N LEU A 347 27.31 -23.86 14.81
CA LEU A 347 27.02 -23.75 16.25
C LEU A 347 26.52 -25.11 16.81
N PRO A 348 26.98 -25.55 17.98
CA PRO A 348 26.43 -26.77 18.60
C PRO A 348 25.04 -26.49 19.19
N GLY A 349 23.97 -26.89 18.47
CA GLY A 349 22.60 -26.90 18.99
C GLY A 349 21.50 -27.00 17.92
N PRO A 350 20.30 -27.51 18.22
CA PRO A 350 19.19 -27.65 17.27
C PRO A 350 18.40 -26.33 17.16
N LEU A 351 19.00 -25.28 16.58
CA LEU A 351 18.27 -24.05 16.26
C LEU A 351 17.72 -24.14 14.84
N LYS A 352 16.50 -24.69 14.70
CA LYS A 352 15.78 -24.68 13.41
C LYS A 352 14.96 -23.39 13.31
N ALA A 353 15.50 -22.39 12.63
CA ALA A 353 14.76 -21.16 12.32
C ALA A 353 13.63 -21.47 11.33
N VAL A 354 12.39 -21.19 11.73
CA VAL A 354 11.21 -21.31 10.85
C VAL A 354 11.02 -19.98 10.14
N VAL A 355 11.38 -19.93 8.86
CA VAL A 355 11.17 -18.76 7.99
C VAL A 355 9.78 -18.86 7.38
N THR A 356 9.00 -17.79 7.52
CA THR A 356 7.69 -17.63 6.88
C THR A 356 7.68 -16.33 6.09
N SER A 357 6.98 -16.33 4.96
CA SER A 357 6.86 -15.16 4.10
C SER A 357 5.42 -14.98 3.64
N LYS A 358 5.00 -13.72 3.46
CA LYS A 358 3.68 -13.37 2.92
C LYS A 358 3.82 -12.28 1.87
N VAL A 359 2.91 -12.26 0.91
CA VAL A 359 2.82 -11.22 -0.12
C VAL A 359 1.56 -10.40 0.14
N LYS A 360 1.67 -9.07 0.04
CA LYS A 360 0.52 -8.14 0.10
C LYS A 360 0.64 -7.03 -0.94
N LEU A 361 -0.48 -6.62 -1.49
CA LEU A 361 -0.66 -5.43 -2.32
C LEU A 361 -1.44 -4.39 -1.50
N GLN A 362 -0.83 -3.24 -1.21
CA GLN A 362 -1.52 -2.20 -0.44
C GLN A 362 -1.18 -0.81 -0.93
N LYS A 363 -1.96 0.19 -0.52
CA LYS A 363 -1.65 1.58 -0.85
C LYS A 363 -0.43 2.04 -0.06
N SER A 364 0.38 2.91 -0.65
CA SER A 364 1.53 3.48 0.03
C SER A 364 1.16 4.28 1.28
N SER A 365 -0.05 4.86 1.33
CA SER A 365 -0.58 5.52 2.53
C SER A 365 -0.82 4.54 3.69
N GLU A 366 -1.41 3.38 3.39
CA GLU A 366 -1.70 2.31 4.36
C GLU A 366 -0.39 1.71 4.87
N TYR A 367 0.57 1.47 3.97
CA TYR A 367 1.89 0.97 4.35
C TYR A 367 2.67 1.97 5.23
N LYS A 368 2.66 3.26 4.88
CA LYS A 368 3.29 4.30 5.73
C LYS A 368 2.62 4.38 7.10
N GLN A 369 1.30 4.17 7.19
CA GLN A 369 0.59 4.12 8.46
C GLN A 369 1.04 2.92 9.31
N LYS A 370 1.15 1.72 8.71
CA LYS A 370 1.72 0.51 9.36
C LYS A 370 3.13 0.78 9.92
N VAL A 371 4.01 1.32 9.09
CA VAL A 371 5.41 1.63 9.48
C VAL A 371 5.47 2.69 10.59
N LYS A 372 4.54 3.66 10.60
CA LYS A 372 4.48 4.69 11.64
C LYS A 372 4.20 4.08 13.01
N THR A 373 3.28 3.12 13.08
CA THR A 373 2.83 2.48 14.34
C THR A 373 3.76 1.39 14.85
N GLN A 374 4.60 0.78 14.00
CA GLN A 374 5.50 -0.31 14.39
C GLN A 374 6.93 0.15 14.70
N CYS A 375 7.69 -0.63 15.46
CA CYS A 375 9.11 -0.39 15.68
C CYS A 375 9.90 -0.79 14.44
N VAL A 376 10.40 0.19 13.69
CA VAL A 376 11.18 -0.01 12.46
C VAL A 376 12.47 0.79 12.58
N SER A 377 13.62 0.16 12.39
CA SER A 377 14.92 0.82 12.62
C SER A 377 15.19 1.94 11.61
N ASN A 378 14.86 1.73 10.33
CA ASN A 378 15.00 2.72 9.26
C ASN A 378 13.69 3.49 8.96
N LYS A 379 12.85 3.72 9.98
CA LYS A 379 11.52 4.35 9.87
C LYS A 379 11.55 5.68 9.10
N SER A 380 12.48 6.58 9.41
CA SER A 380 12.57 7.89 8.76
C SER A 380 12.81 7.79 7.25
N GLU A 381 13.67 6.86 6.81
CA GLU A 381 13.97 6.61 5.39
C GLU A 381 12.69 6.20 4.64
N ILE A 382 11.91 5.28 5.20
CA ILE A 382 10.70 4.76 4.57
C ILE A 382 9.59 5.81 4.51
N LEU A 383 9.34 6.52 5.62
CA LEU A 383 8.25 7.51 5.69
C LEU A 383 8.49 8.72 4.77
N THR A 384 9.76 9.13 4.60
CA THR A 384 10.14 10.26 3.75
C THR A 384 10.32 9.88 2.28
N ARG A 385 10.35 8.59 1.95
CA ARG A 385 10.48 8.10 0.58
C ARG A 385 9.23 8.41 -0.25
N ASN A 386 9.45 8.75 -1.51
CA ASN A 386 8.39 8.83 -2.51
C ASN A 386 8.01 7.41 -2.97
N PHE A 387 6.72 7.08 -2.89
CA PHE A 387 6.18 5.77 -3.27
C PHE A 387 5.08 5.94 -4.32
N PRO A 388 4.94 4.99 -5.27
CA PRO A 388 3.75 4.89 -6.10
C PRO A 388 2.49 4.71 -5.23
N LYS A 389 1.31 4.86 -5.85
CA LYS A 389 0.02 4.71 -5.13
C LYS A 389 -0.11 3.31 -4.50
N TYR A 390 0.31 2.27 -5.20
CA TYR A 390 0.23 0.87 -4.76
C TYR A 390 1.63 0.24 -4.68
N LEU A 391 1.82 -0.59 -3.66
CA LEU A 391 3.08 -1.27 -3.36
C LEU A 391 2.82 -2.76 -3.19
N TRP A 392 3.70 -3.57 -3.79
CA TRP A 392 3.84 -4.97 -3.43
C TRP A 392 4.80 -5.10 -2.26
N ILE A 393 4.45 -5.90 -1.26
CA ILE A 393 5.23 -6.06 -0.04
C ILE A 393 5.39 -7.55 0.24
N GLY A 394 6.64 -7.99 0.31
CA GLY A 394 7.01 -9.28 0.85
C GLY A 394 7.35 -9.15 2.32
N GLU A 395 6.51 -9.67 3.20
CA GLU A 395 6.70 -9.66 4.66
C GLU A 395 7.44 -10.94 5.06
N TYR A 396 8.57 -10.82 5.77
CA TYR A 396 9.37 -11.97 6.23
C TYR A 396 9.38 -12.04 7.75
N SER A 397 9.14 -13.23 8.28
CA SER A 397 9.16 -13.50 9.71
C SER A 397 9.98 -14.74 10.03
N VAL A 398 10.66 -14.72 11.17
CA VAL A 398 11.45 -15.85 11.69
C VAL A 398 10.90 -16.24 13.05
N ASN A 399 10.52 -17.51 13.23
CA ASN A 399 9.90 -18.03 14.45
C ASN A 399 8.69 -17.19 14.91
N GLY A 400 7.87 -16.73 13.94
CA GLY A 400 6.69 -15.90 14.18
C GLY A 400 6.96 -14.42 14.47
N LYS A 401 8.23 -13.99 14.54
CA LYS A 401 8.59 -12.58 14.73
C LYS A 401 8.91 -11.89 13.40
N PRO A 402 8.39 -10.68 13.14
CA PRO A 402 8.68 -9.95 11.91
C PRO A 402 10.17 -9.58 11.85
N LEU A 403 10.81 -9.87 10.72
CA LEU A 403 12.23 -9.60 10.49
C LEU A 403 12.40 -8.34 9.62
N PHE A 404 11.91 -8.40 8.38
CA PHE A 404 11.89 -7.26 7.46
C PHE A 404 10.77 -7.38 6.42
N ASP A 405 10.39 -6.24 5.84
CA ASP A 405 9.58 -6.17 4.63
C ASP A 405 10.47 -5.81 3.44
N LEU A 406 10.24 -6.44 2.28
CA LEU A 406 10.75 -5.99 1.00
C LEU A 406 9.63 -5.29 0.22
N VAL A 407 9.89 -4.05 -0.20
CA VAL A 407 8.90 -3.19 -0.85
C VAL A 407 9.22 -3.06 -2.33
N PHE A 408 8.22 -3.30 -3.18
CA PHE A 408 8.32 -3.28 -4.63
C PHE A 408 7.28 -2.32 -5.25
N ASP A 409 7.68 -1.66 -6.32
CA ASP A 409 6.83 -0.83 -7.17
C ASP A 409 5.85 -1.71 -7.95
N SER A 410 4.56 -1.44 -7.82
CA SER A 410 3.53 -2.15 -8.60
C SER A 410 3.32 -1.58 -10.01
N THR A 411 3.82 -0.38 -10.30
CA THR A 411 3.56 0.38 -11.53
C THR A 411 4.63 0.24 -12.61
N ASN A 412 5.77 -0.36 -12.25
CA ASN A 412 6.93 -0.51 -13.14
C ASN A 412 6.70 -1.63 -14.17
N LEU A 413 7.65 -1.78 -15.10
CA LEU A 413 7.69 -2.90 -16.04
C LEU A 413 8.13 -4.18 -15.31
N PRO A 414 7.58 -5.37 -15.63
CA PRO A 414 8.05 -6.63 -15.07
C PRO A 414 9.55 -6.92 -15.31
N GLN A 415 10.10 -6.42 -16.42
CA GLN A 415 11.54 -6.51 -16.75
C GLN A 415 12.36 -5.36 -16.15
N GLY A 416 11.71 -4.40 -15.51
CA GLY A 416 12.33 -3.22 -14.94
C GLY A 416 12.85 -3.43 -13.51
N GLU A 417 13.15 -2.31 -12.86
CA GLU A 417 13.64 -2.27 -11.49
C GLU A 417 12.49 -2.00 -10.51
N ALA A 418 11.83 -3.06 -10.05
CA ALA A 418 10.67 -2.94 -9.15
C ALA A 418 11.06 -2.75 -7.68
N TYR A 419 12.19 -3.32 -7.23
CA TYR A 419 12.59 -3.24 -5.81
C TYR A 419 12.91 -1.80 -5.37
N LEU A 420 12.24 -1.34 -4.30
CA LEU A 420 12.37 0.02 -3.78
C LEU A 420 13.26 0.05 -2.52
N CYS A 421 12.88 -0.65 -1.46
CA CYS A 421 13.56 -0.61 -0.17
C CYS A 421 13.20 -1.81 0.73
N SER A 422 13.93 -1.94 1.83
CA SER A 422 13.58 -2.81 2.96
C SER A 422 13.10 -1.99 4.16
N ALA A 423 12.15 -2.51 4.91
CA ALA A 423 11.85 -2.04 6.27
C ALA A 423 12.29 -3.08 7.28
N PHE A 424 13.05 -2.68 8.31
CA PHE A 424 13.65 -3.61 9.27
C PHE A 424 12.95 -3.51 10.63
N TYR A 425 12.37 -4.62 11.09
CA TYR A 425 11.66 -4.72 12.38
C TYR A 425 12.54 -5.27 13.50
N ASP A 426 13.61 -5.98 13.15
CA ASP A 426 14.59 -6.52 14.07
C ASP A 426 15.97 -5.87 13.84
N GLU A 427 16.75 -5.72 14.90
CA GLU A 427 18.08 -5.11 14.84
C GLU A 427 19.08 -5.94 14.02
N SER A 428 18.91 -7.27 13.98
CA SER A 428 19.76 -8.18 13.20
C SER A 428 19.35 -8.27 11.73
N ALA A 429 18.21 -7.71 11.34
CA ALA A 429 17.65 -7.85 10.00
C ALA A 429 18.54 -7.23 8.89
N PRO A 430 19.13 -6.03 9.04
CA PRO A 430 20.02 -5.46 8.03
C PRO A 430 21.27 -6.32 7.76
N ASP A 431 21.89 -6.85 8.82
CA ASP A 431 23.08 -7.69 8.73
C ASP A 431 22.75 -9.05 8.12
N THR A 432 21.61 -9.64 8.50
CA THR A 432 21.11 -10.89 7.93
C THR A 432 20.89 -10.78 6.42
N LEU A 433 20.19 -9.71 5.99
CA LEU A 433 19.91 -9.47 4.57
C LEU A 433 21.21 -9.21 3.78
N THR A 434 22.15 -8.47 4.38
CA THR A 434 23.49 -8.24 3.83
C THR A 434 24.27 -9.53 3.65
N LYS A 435 24.26 -10.41 4.65
CA LYS A 435 24.95 -11.69 4.62
C LYS A 435 24.35 -12.61 3.56
N LEU A 436 23.02 -12.67 3.48
CA LEU A 436 22.30 -13.38 2.43
C LEU A 436 22.74 -12.90 1.04
N ALA A 437 22.78 -11.59 0.82
CA ALA A 437 23.24 -11.02 -0.45
C ALA A 437 24.71 -11.31 -0.73
N THR A 438 25.58 -11.29 0.28
CA THR A 438 27.01 -11.61 0.08
C THR A 438 27.21 -13.07 -0.31
N VAL A 439 26.48 -13.99 0.32
CA VAL A 439 26.61 -15.44 0.10
C VAL A 439 26.03 -15.87 -1.24
N HIS A 440 24.83 -15.40 -1.60
CA HIS A 440 24.06 -15.98 -2.70
C HIS A 440 24.09 -15.18 -4.01
N TYR A 441 24.65 -13.96 -4.02
CA TYR A 441 24.62 -13.10 -5.21
C TYR A 441 25.28 -13.72 -6.43
N ASP A 442 26.49 -14.28 -6.27
CA ASP A 442 27.25 -14.84 -7.39
C ASP A 442 26.59 -16.14 -7.90
N ASP A 443 26.02 -16.97 -7.01
CA ASP A 443 25.26 -18.17 -7.35
C ASP A 443 23.98 -17.85 -8.15
N VAL A 444 23.25 -16.79 -7.77
CA VAL A 444 22.05 -16.35 -8.48
C VAL A 444 22.39 -15.85 -9.88
N ILE A 445 23.51 -15.14 -10.06
CA ILE A 445 23.98 -14.71 -11.38
C ILE A 445 24.34 -15.91 -12.24
N ALA A 446 25.14 -16.83 -11.72
CA ALA A 446 25.56 -18.03 -12.46
C ALA A 446 24.36 -18.88 -12.92
N LYS A 447 23.31 -18.99 -12.08
CA LYS A 447 22.05 -19.63 -12.47
C LYS A 447 21.36 -18.89 -13.61
N ARG A 448 21.25 -17.56 -13.54
CA ARG A 448 20.59 -16.75 -14.58
C ARG A 448 21.33 -16.77 -15.92
N GLU A 449 22.66 -16.82 -15.93
CA GLU A 449 23.45 -16.94 -17.18
C GLU A 449 23.23 -18.28 -17.89
N LYS A 450 22.90 -19.34 -17.13
CA LYS A 450 22.70 -20.70 -17.65
C LYS A 450 21.31 -20.93 -18.28
N TYR A 451 20.30 -20.15 -17.90
CA TYR A 451 18.92 -20.33 -18.34
C TYR A 451 18.41 -19.12 -19.13
N THR A 452 18.17 -19.31 -20.43
CA THR A 452 17.72 -18.24 -21.35
C THR A 452 16.25 -17.83 -21.14
N ASN A 453 15.42 -18.70 -20.57
CA ASN A 453 14.00 -18.45 -20.28
C ASN A 453 13.76 -18.40 -18.77
N TYR A 454 14.19 -17.31 -18.13
CA TYR A 454 13.94 -17.10 -16.71
C TYR A 454 12.57 -16.45 -16.50
N SER A 455 11.72 -17.04 -15.65
CA SER A 455 10.50 -16.39 -15.20
C SER A 455 10.86 -15.04 -14.56
N PRO A 456 10.10 -13.97 -14.80
CA PRO A 456 10.44 -12.65 -14.28
C PRO A 456 10.43 -12.67 -12.75
N ASP A 457 11.56 -12.41 -12.11
CA ASP A 457 11.67 -12.14 -10.67
C ASP A 457 12.71 -11.05 -10.38
N PHE A 458 12.65 -10.50 -9.16
CA PHE A 458 13.48 -9.39 -8.70
C PHE A 458 14.56 -9.83 -7.71
N ILE A 459 14.83 -11.13 -7.54
CA ILE A 459 15.81 -11.65 -6.56
C ILE A 459 17.18 -11.03 -6.81
N HIS A 460 17.69 -11.11 -8.05
CA HIS A 460 18.98 -10.52 -8.41
C HIS A 460 19.03 -9.01 -8.10
N GLN A 461 17.95 -8.28 -8.38
CA GLN A 461 17.87 -6.84 -8.11
C GLN A 461 17.97 -6.56 -6.60
N VAL A 462 17.22 -7.30 -5.78
CA VAL A 462 17.28 -7.21 -4.30
C VAL A 462 18.72 -7.46 -3.83
N LEU A 463 19.33 -8.58 -4.22
CA LEU A 463 20.67 -8.95 -3.79
C LEU A 463 21.71 -7.91 -4.24
N ARG A 464 21.62 -7.40 -5.48
CA ARG A 464 22.51 -6.37 -6.02
C ARG A 464 22.41 -5.07 -5.22
N VAL A 465 21.20 -4.61 -4.94
CA VAL A 465 20.99 -3.36 -4.20
C VAL A 465 21.48 -3.51 -2.75
N VAL A 466 21.19 -4.63 -2.10
CA VAL A 466 21.65 -4.91 -0.73
C VAL A 466 23.17 -5.04 -0.69
N LYS A 467 23.80 -5.85 -1.55
CA LYS A 467 25.26 -6.01 -1.64
C LYS A 467 25.96 -4.67 -1.93
N SER A 468 25.32 -3.80 -2.74
CA SER A 468 25.86 -2.47 -3.07
C SER A 468 25.64 -1.40 -2.00
N LYS A 469 24.65 -1.52 -1.09
CA LYS A 469 24.45 -0.56 0.01
C LYS A 469 25.66 -0.49 0.96
N ASN A 470 26.45 -1.55 1.05
CA ASN A 470 27.72 -1.59 1.80
C ASN A 470 28.92 -1.03 1.04
N LYS A 471 28.74 -0.56 -0.21
CA LYS A 471 29.81 0.18 -0.89
C LYS A 471 29.80 1.63 -0.37
N PRO A 472 30.90 2.14 0.21
CA PRO A 472 31.00 3.49 0.76
C PRO A 472 30.84 4.63 -0.27
N ASN A 473 30.64 4.32 -1.55
CA ASN A 473 30.67 5.25 -2.68
C ASN A 473 29.28 5.62 -3.24
N ARG A 474 28.24 5.76 -2.40
CA ARG A 474 27.03 6.48 -2.84
C ARG A 474 27.21 7.96 -2.53
N PHE A 475 27.17 8.79 -3.57
CA PHE A 475 27.35 10.25 -3.49
C PHE A 475 26.60 10.88 -2.31
N PHE A 476 25.30 10.62 -2.18
CA PHE A 476 24.50 11.17 -1.07
C PHE A 476 24.86 10.61 0.31
N ASN A 477 25.22 9.33 0.43
CA ASN A 477 25.66 8.75 1.71
C ASN A 477 27.01 9.33 2.15
N TYR A 478 27.93 9.53 1.20
CA TYR A 478 29.18 10.24 1.44
C TYR A 478 28.88 11.66 1.93
N LEU A 479 28.01 12.40 1.24
CA LEU A 479 27.67 13.75 1.65
C LEU A 479 26.92 13.80 3.01
N ASP A 480 26.06 12.82 3.31
CA ASP A 480 25.38 12.71 4.62
C ASP A 480 26.39 12.48 5.74
N LYS A 481 27.43 11.67 5.49
CA LYS A 481 28.51 11.40 6.45
C LYS A 481 29.48 12.58 6.60
N VAL A 482 29.70 13.35 5.54
CA VAL A 482 30.71 14.44 5.53
C VAL A 482 30.11 15.78 5.95
N PHE A 483 28.89 16.11 5.54
CA PHE A 483 28.27 17.41 5.77
C PHE A 483 26.93 17.32 6.52
N GLY A 484 26.50 16.12 6.90
CA GLY A 484 25.18 15.89 7.49
C GLY A 484 24.08 15.71 6.43
N ARG A 485 22.96 15.13 6.87
CA ARG A 485 21.75 14.94 6.06
C ARG A 485 21.18 16.29 5.60
N ALA A 486 20.65 16.35 4.38
CA ALA A 486 19.98 17.56 3.89
C ALA A 486 18.60 17.75 4.56
N TRP A 487 18.30 18.99 4.95
CA TRP A 487 17.04 19.39 5.60
C TRP A 487 16.39 20.56 4.86
N MET A 488 15.07 20.62 4.89
CA MET A 488 14.34 21.82 4.49
C MET A 488 14.66 22.98 5.45
N PRO A 489 14.69 24.24 4.97
CA PRO A 489 14.86 25.38 5.85
C PRO A 489 13.75 25.42 6.90
N GLN A 490 14.09 25.55 8.19
CA GLN A 490 13.10 25.53 9.27
C GLN A 490 12.09 26.69 9.23
N LEU A 491 12.46 27.80 8.61
CA LEU A 491 11.65 29.01 8.55
C LEU A 491 12.01 29.77 7.27
N ILE A 492 11.04 30.48 6.71
CA ILE A 492 11.23 31.49 5.66
C ILE A 492 10.58 32.77 6.18
N LYS A 493 11.27 33.91 6.14
CA LYS A 493 10.72 35.20 6.60
C LYS A 493 9.69 35.70 5.58
N ASN A 494 8.66 36.40 6.03
CA ASN A 494 7.70 37.03 5.10
C ASN A 494 8.38 38.06 4.17
N THR A 495 9.44 38.72 4.64
CA THR A 495 10.25 39.69 3.88
C THR A 495 11.07 39.05 2.75
N GLU A 496 11.33 37.75 2.83
CA GLU A 496 12.03 36.96 1.80
C GLU A 496 11.10 36.55 0.65
N ILE A 497 9.79 36.84 0.75
CA ILE A 497 8.78 36.47 -0.25
C ILE A 497 8.23 37.72 -0.93
N ALA A 498 8.29 37.76 -2.26
CA ALA A 498 7.67 38.79 -3.09
C ALA A 498 6.88 38.13 -4.23
N ASN A 499 5.69 38.65 -4.54
CA ASN A 499 4.83 38.09 -5.61
C ASN A 499 4.55 36.58 -5.48
N LYS A 500 4.40 36.07 -4.24
CA LYS A 500 4.24 34.63 -3.92
C LYS A 500 5.42 33.76 -4.36
N GLN A 501 6.58 34.36 -4.62
CA GLN A 501 7.84 33.68 -4.92
C GLN A 501 8.90 34.10 -3.91
N LEU A 502 9.88 33.21 -3.70
CA LEU A 502 11.04 33.55 -2.89
C LEU A 502 11.92 34.52 -3.68
N LYS A 503 12.40 35.59 -3.04
CA LYS A 503 13.34 36.52 -3.67
C LYS A 503 14.60 35.77 -4.10
N GLU A 504 15.02 35.96 -5.34
CA GLU A 504 16.32 35.47 -5.81
C GLU A 504 17.43 36.42 -5.35
N GLN A 505 18.59 35.85 -5.03
CA GLN A 505 19.78 36.64 -4.78
C GLN A 505 20.56 36.80 -6.10
N ASP A 506 20.45 37.98 -6.71
CA ASP A 506 21.11 38.30 -8.00
C ASP A 506 22.63 38.11 -7.95
N CYS A 507 23.24 38.29 -6.77
CA CYS A 507 24.69 38.22 -6.57
C CYS A 507 25.17 36.94 -5.85
N ARG A 508 24.38 35.86 -5.77
CA ARG A 508 24.84 34.61 -5.12
C ARG A 508 25.92 33.89 -5.93
N LEU A 509 26.87 33.28 -5.23
CA LEU A 509 27.83 32.35 -5.80
C LEU A 509 27.34 30.91 -5.63
N VAL A 510 27.52 30.09 -6.66
CA VAL A 510 27.29 28.64 -6.63
C VAL A 510 28.57 27.98 -7.13
N LEU A 511 29.28 27.32 -6.23
CA LEU A 511 30.64 26.85 -6.44
C LEU A 511 30.73 25.34 -6.15
N GLN A 512 31.13 24.54 -7.13
CA GLN A 512 31.43 23.12 -6.95
C GLN A 512 32.94 22.88 -6.84
N HIS A 513 33.73 23.68 -7.56
CA HIS A 513 35.17 23.58 -7.68
C HIS A 513 35.85 24.95 -7.62
N SER A 514 37.17 24.98 -7.42
CA SER A 514 37.94 26.22 -7.29
C SER A 514 37.91 27.10 -8.54
N PHE A 515 37.80 26.51 -9.73
CA PHE A 515 37.66 27.26 -10.98
C PHE A 515 36.33 28.02 -11.08
N ASP A 516 35.27 27.57 -10.38
CA ASP A 516 33.98 28.27 -10.36
C ASP A 516 34.10 29.65 -9.69
N ASN A 517 35.11 29.84 -8.83
CA ASN A 517 35.37 31.12 -8.17
C ASN A 517 36.05 32.15 -9.08
N LYS A 518 36.43 31.77 -10.31
CA LYS A 518 37.02 32.69 -11.30
C LYS A 518 36.02 32.95 -12.42
N ASN A 519 35.93 34.20 -12.88
CA ASN A 519 35.20 34.54 -14.12
C ASN A 519 36.13 34.44 -15.36
N GLU A 520 35.60 34.64 -16.56
CA GLU A 520 36.37 34.65 -17.83
C GLU A 520 37.54 35.66 -17.83
N ALA A 521 37.47 36.70 -17.00
CA ALA A 521 38.48 37.74 -16.82
C ALA A 521 39.46 37.47 -15.65
N THR A 522 39.49 36.25 -15.11
CA THR A 522 40.31 35.82 -13.94
C THR A 522 40.04 36.55 -12.62
N THR A 523 38.97 37.33 -12.53
CA THR A 523 38.56 38.04 -11.30
C THR A 523 38.05 37.05 -10.25
N ASP A 524 38.49 37.20 -9.01
CA ASP A 524 38.00 36.45 -7.85
C ASP A 524 36.56 36.89 -7.52
N ARG A 525 35.59 36.00 -7.77
CA ARG A 525 34.16 36.26 -7.60
C ARG A 525 33.78 36.40 -6.13
N PHE A 526 34.43 35.64 -5.25
CA PHE A 526 34.24 35.75 -3.81
C PHE A 526 34.72 37.09 -3.28
N LYS A 527 35.91 37.53 -3.69
CA LYS A 527 36.43 38.86 -3.34
C LYS A 527 35.51 39.98 -3.82
N ALA A 528 35.05 39.90 -5.07
CA ALA A 528 34.11 40.88 -5.62
C ALA A 528 32.80 40.93 -4.82
N LEU A 529 32.24 39.77 -4.44
CA LEU A 529 31.03 39.69 -3.62
C LEU A 529 31.25 40.22 -2.20
N LEU A 530 32.42 39.98 -1.62
CA LEU A 530 32.78 40.46 -0.28
C LEU A 530 33.02 41.97 -0.26
N ASP A 531 33.68 42.51 -1.29
CA ASP A 531 34.02 43.94 -1.36
C ASP A 531 32.82 44.87 -1.53
N ILE A 532 31.73 44.38 -2.15
CA ILE A 532 30.48 45.14 -2.25
C ILE A 532 29.71 45.17 -0.92
N GLN A 533 30.04 44.32 0.05
CA GLN A 533 29.37 44.33 1.35
C GLN A 533 29.81 45.54 2.17
N ALA A 534 28.82 46.22 2.76
CA ALA A 534 29.07 47.29 3.71
C ALA A 534 29.71 46.73 4.99
N VAL A 535 30.67 47.46 5.56
CA VAL A 535 31.17 47.19 6.91
C VAL A 535 30.08 47.57 7.90
N ARG A 536 29.70 46.64 8.77
CA ARG A 536 28.65 46.81 9.78
C ARG A 536 29.15 46.32 11.14
N ALA A 537 28.51 46.82 12.20
CA ALA A 537 28.70 46.29 13.54
C ALA A 537 28.22 44.83 13.61
N TYR A 538 29.07 43.96 14.16
CA TYR A 538 28.81 42.54 14.36
C TYR A 538 29.06 42.18 15.84
N GLU A 539 28.08 41.54 16.47
CA GLU A 539 28.20 41.09 17.85
C GLU A 539 29.08 39.83 17.94
N TRP A 540 30.32 39.99 18.40
CA TRP A 540 31.25 38.91 18.67
C TRP A 540 31.11 38.44 20.12
N LYS A 541 30.51 37.26 20.33
CA LYS A 541 30.43 36.68 21.68
C LYS A 541 31.81 36.17 22.09
N LYS A 542 32.26 36.44 23.32
CA LYS A 542 33.57 36.01 23.85
C LYS A 542 33.36 35.40 25.23
N GLU A 543 32.69 34.25 25.39
CA GLU A 543 32.53 33.68 26.74
C GLU A 543 33.90 33.36 27.38
N PRO A 544 34.17 33.78 28.64
CA PRO A 544 33.25 34.33 29.65
C PRO A 544 33.11 35.87 29.70
N GLU A 545 33.73 36.60 28.77
CA GLU A 545 33.64 38.06 28.61
C GLU A 545 32.33 38.52 27.92
N PRO A 546 31.90 39.78 28.16
CA PRO A 546 30.73 40.37 27.50
C PRO A 546 30.87 40.41 25.97
N LYS A 547 29.72 40.53 25.27
CA LYS A 547 29.69 40.68 23.81
C LYS A 547 30.55 41.88 23.38
N GLU A 548 31.47 41.64 22.46
CA GLU A 548 32.33 42.64 21.85
C GLU A 548 31.73 43.04 20.50
N GLU A 549 31.54 44.33 20.26
CA GLU A 549 31.03 44.82 18.98
C GLU A 549 32.21 45.12 18.05
N ILE A 550 32.34 44.35 16.98
CA ILE A 550 33.41 44.54 15.99
C ILE A 550 32.84 45.09 14.69
N GLN A 551 33.67 45.74 13.90
CA GLN A 551 33.32 46.11 12.53
C GLN A 551 33.70 44.98 11.58
N ALA A 552 32.76 44.48 10.79
CA ALA A 552 32.97 43.36 9.88
C ALA A 552 32.12 43.44 8.62
N ARG A 553 32.59 42.78 7.56
CA ARG A 553 31.75 42.36 6.43
C ARG A 553 31.28 40.94 6.69
N TRP A 554 30.01 40.66 6.43
CA TRP A 554 29.44 39.32 6.59
C TRP A 554 28.83 38.81 5.29
N LEU A 555 28.95 37.51 5.08
CA LEU A 555 28.23 36.75 4.08
C LEU A 555 27.66 35.50 4.75
N ILE A 556 26.64 34.92 4.14
CA ILE A 556 26.11 33.62 4.54
C ILE A 556 26.50 32.56 3.54
N TRP A 557 26.72 31.34 4.04
CA TRP A 557 27.08 30.20 3.22
C TRP A 557 26.22 28.98 3.53
N VAL A 558 26.06 28.08 2.55
CA VAL A 558 25.40 26.80 2.74
C VAL A 558 25.93 25.74 1.76
N ILE A 559 26.08 24.50 2.24
CA ILE A 559 26.31 23.33 1.41
C ILE A 559 24.95 22.76 0.99
N SER A 560 24.67 22.78 -0.30
CA SER A 560 23.43 22.26 -0.89
C SER A 560 23.27 20.74 -0.73
N GLU A 561 22.08 20.22 -1.04
CA GLU A 561 21.82 18.77 -1.04
C GLU A 561 22.79 17.97 -1.93
N PHE A 562 23.28 18.58 -3.02
CA PHE A 562 24.26 18.00 -3.94
C PHE A 562 25.71 18.36 -3.61
N GLY A 563 25.98 18.97 -2.45
CA GLY A 563 27.33 19.26 -1.99
C GLY A 563 27.99 20.50 -2.62
N ALA A 564 27.31 21.26 -3.47
CA ALA A 564 27.80 22.56 -3.95
C ALA A 564 27.75 23.62 -2.84
N LEU A 565 28.74 24.52 -2.81
CA LEU A 565 28.86 25.64 -1.89
C LEU A 565 28.13 26.87 -2.44
N PHE A 566 27.17 27.37 -1.70
CA PHE A 566 26.44 28.59 -2.01
C PHE A 566 26.89 29.70 -1.06
N ILE A 567 27.12 30.90 -1.57
CA ILE A 567 27.52 32.08 -0.78
C ILE A 567 26.72 33.29 -1.26
N GLY A 568 26.28 34.15 -0.35
CA GLY A 568 25.61 35.39 -0.70
C GLY A 568 25.42 36.32 0.49
N GLU A 569 24.68 37.41 0.25
CA GLU A 569 24.39 38.42 1.27
C GLU A 569 23.33 37.92 2.27
N ASP A 570 23.44 38.39 3.52
CA ASP A 570 22.39 38.29 4.52
C ASP A 570 21.79 39.69 4.77
N SER A 571 20.51 39.84 4.50
CA SER A 571 19.75 41.08 4.64
C SER A 571 18.38 40.83 5.27
N ASP A 572 17.56 41.88 5.40
CA ASP A 572 16.17 41.71 5.84
C ASP A 572 15.32 40.97 4.80
N GLU A 573 15.68 41.09 3.52
CA GLU A 573 14.94 40.55 2.38
C GLU A 573 15.55 39.26 1.82
N THR A 574 16.77 38.93 2.22
CA THR A 574 17.54 37.79 1.72
C THR A 574 18.21 37.05 2.87
N GLY A 575 18.26 35.73 2.81
CA GLY A 575 18.86 34.88 3.84
C GLY A 575 19.18 33.47 3.33
N HIS A 576 19.55 32.52 4.21
CA HIS A 576 19.91 31.15 3.78
C HIS A 576 18.86 30.47 2.87
N PRO A 577 17.53 30.60 3.07
CA PRO A 577 16.55 29.99 2.17
C PRO A 577 16.60 30.58 0.76
N THR A 578 16.87 31.89 0.62
CA THR A 578 16.98 32.56 -0.67
C THR A 578 18.21 32.10 -1.47
N LEU A 579 19.29 31.67 -0.79
CA LEU A 579 20.46 31.09 -1.45
C LEU A 579 20.12 29.81 -2.22
N THR A 580 19.28 28.94 -1.65
CA THR A 580 18.98 27.61 -2.22
C THR A 580 17.68 27.57 -3.01
N GLY A 581 16.88 28.64 -2.98
CA GLY A 581 15.52 28.62 -3.51
C GLY A 581 14.57 27.78 -2.65
N ALA A 582 14.72 27.83 -1.32
CA ALA A 582 14.01 27.02 -0.33
C ALA A 582 14.16 25.49 -0.51
N ARG A 583 15.23 25.05 -1.19
CA ARG A 583 15.56 23.63 -1.34
C ARG A 583 16.24 23.06 -0.10
N PRO A 584 16.26 21.72 0.07
CA PRO A 584 17.03 21.08 1.11
C PRO A 584 18.52 21.44 1.04
N ALA A 585 19.13 21.64 2.21
CA ALA A 585 20.57 21.88 2.34
C ALA A 585 21.11 21.22 3.61
N ARG A 586 22.42 21.00 3.66
CA ARG A 586 23.08 20.13 4.65
C ARG A 586 23.49 20.91 5.88
N ILE A 587 24.48 21.78 5.71
CA ILE A 587 25.01 22.65 6.76
C ILE A 587 25.25 24.03 6.16
N GLY A 588 25.04 25.06 6.97
CA GLY A 588 25.33 26.45 6.60
C GLY A 588 25.70 27.31 7.79
N GLY A 589 26.16 28.51 7.51
CA GLY A 589 26.59 29.46 8.53
C GLY A 589 26.95 30.79 7.93
N GLU A 590 27.90 31.47 8.56
CA GLU A 590 28.35 32.81 8.22
C GLU A 590 29.85 32.80 7.90
N LEU A 591 30.26 33.70 7.00
CA LEU A 591 31.64 34.07 6.68
C LEU A 591 31.82 35.52 7.12
N ILE A 592 32.79 35.77 8.01
CA ILE A 592 32.98 37.09 8.62
C ILE A 592 34.40 37.56 8.37
N GLN A 593 34.54 38.73 7.73
CA GLN A 593 35.83 39.38 7.48
C GLN A 593 35.94 40.64 8.33
N LYS A 594 37.03 40.76 9.09
CA LYS A 594 37.35 41.99 9.82
C LYS A 594 38.17 42.91 8.90
N PRO A 595 37.87 44.22 8.80
CA PRO A 595 38.71 45.15 8.03
C PRO A 595 40.15 45.22 8.55
N GLU A 596 40.33 44.98 9.85
CA GLU A 596 41.63 44.95 10.54
C GLU A 596 42.46 43.70 10.18
N ASP A 597 41.81 42.63 9.71
CA ASP A 597 42.44 41.38 9.29
C ASP A 597 41.81 40.89 7.97
N PRO A 598 42.09 41.57 6.85
CA PRO A 598 41.39 41.36 5.60
C PRO A 598 41.66 39.99 4.97
N ASN A 599 42.76 39.33 5.36
CA ASN A 599 43.17 38.03 4.84
C ASN A 599 42.63 36.86 5.67
N THR A 600 41.95 37.12 6.79
CA THR A 600 41.33 36.06 7.60
C THR A 600 39.80 36.12 7.48
N ILE A 601 39.21 34.99 7.09
CA ILE A 601 37.76 34.81 7.06
C ILE A 601 37.38 33.85 8.19
N TYR A 602 36.61 34.36 9.13
CA TYR A 602 36.09 33.55 10.22
C TYR A 602 34.83 32.82 9.78
N VAL A 603 34.81 31.50 9.95
CA VAL A 603 33.73 30.63 9.50
C VAL A 603 33.04 30.00 10.70
N ASN A 604 31.71 30.05 10.70
CA ASN A 604 30.90 29.37 11.70
C ASN A 604 29.81 28.52 11.02
N CYS A 605 29.03 27.77 11.81
CA CYS A 605 27.89 27.00 11.34
C CYS A 605 26.54 27.52 11.91
N PHE A 606 26.41 28.83 12.11
CA PHE A 606 25.15 29.43 12.55
C PHE A 606 24.21 29.69 11.40
N SER A 607 23.44 28.66 11.09
CA SER A 607 22.18 28.85 10.37
C SER A 607 21.05 28.36 11.25
N GLY A 608 20.19 29.28 11.69
CA GLY A 608 18.91 28.94 12.31
C GLY A 608 17.96 28.18 11.37
N ARG A 609 18.31 28.10 10.08
CA ARG A 609 17.49 27.51 9.01
C ARG A 609 17.95 26.09 8.67
N TYR A 610 19.27 25.86 8.57
CA TYR A 610 19.83 24.58 8.13
C TYR A 610 20.70 23.87 9.19
N SER A 611 21.30 24.60 10.14
CA SER A 611 22.28 24.04 11.09
C SER A 611 21.76 23.90 12.53
N LYS A 612 20.45 24.09 12.72
CA LYS A 612 19.77 23.96 14.01
C LYS A 612 19.32 22.52 14.32
N ASN A 613 19.21 21.66 13.30
CA ASN A 613 18.76 20.27 13.46
C ASN A 613 19.83 19.32 14.05
N PHE A 614 21.10 19.73 14.08
CA PHE A 614 22.17 18.94 14.66
C PHE A 614 22.11 19.02 16.20
N ALA A 615 21.51 17.99 16.82
CA ALA A 615 21.33 17.92 18.27
C ALA A 615 22.65 17.63 19.03
N ASN A 616 23.65 17.06 18.36
CA ASN A 616 24.93 16.66 18.94
C ASN A 616 26.04 17.65 18.54
N LYS A 617 26.60 18.36 19.53
CA LYS A 617 27.64 19.40 19.31
C LYS A 617 28.91 18.82 18.63
N PRO A 618 29.50 17.69 19.10
CA PRO A 618 30.59 16.99 18.41
C PRO A 618 30.38 16.69 16.93
N GLU A 619 29.17 16.27 16.53
CA GLU A 619 28.87 15.91 15.13
C GLU A 619 28.81 17.15 14.23
N LYS A 620 28.25 18.24 14.76
CA LYS A 620 28.20 19.54 14.10
C LYS A 620 29.59 20.12 13.86
N ASP A 621 30.51 19.95 14.81
CA ASP A 621 31.90 20.40 14.69
C ASP A 621 32.65 19.62 13.59
N ILE A 622 32.41 18.31 13.47
CA ILE A 622 32.96 17.48 12.39
C ILE A 622 32.45 17.98 11.02
N PHE A 623 31.15 18.21 10.88
CA PHE A 623 30.57 18.70 9.62
C PHE A 623 31.06 20.10 9.26
N LEU A 624 31.24 20.98 10.24
CA LEU A 624 31.82 22.30 10.03
C LEU A 624 33.28 22.20 9.60
N SER A 625 34.08 21.36 10.25
CA SER A 625 35.48 21.14 9.85
C SER A 625 35.58 20.68 8.39
N ASN A 626 34.73 19.72 7.99
CA ASN A 626 34.69 19.25 6.60
C ASN A 626 34.23 20.34 5.62
N ALA A 627 33.23 21.14 6.01
CA ALA A 627 32.76 22.27 5.21
C ALA A 627 33.84 23.34 5.05
N MET A 628 34.61 23.63 6.10
CA MET A 628 35.73 24.55 6.06
C MET A 628 36.84 24.07 5.12
N THR A 629 37.21 22.80 5.17
CA THR A 629 38.16 22.23 4.20
C THR A 629 37.67 22.47 2.78
N LYS A 630 36.39 22.20 2.51
CA LYS A 630 35.80 22.45 1.19
C LYS A 630 35.78 23.94 0.80
N ILE A 631 35.44 24.84 1.72
CA ILE A 631 35.46 26.29 1.50
C ILE A 631 36.88 26.74 1.17
N SER A 632 37.86 26.29 1.95
CA SER A 632 39.28 26.58 1.73
C SER A 632 39.80 26.02 0.41
N ASP A 633 39.38 24.81 0.01
CA ASP A 633 39.79 24.22 -1.28
C ASP A 633 39.20 24.99 -2.47
N ILE A 634 37.99 25.52 -2.35
CA ILE A 634 37.30 26.27 -3.41
C ILE A 634 37.79 27.73 -3.46
N LEU A 635 37.99 28.37 -2.32
CA LEU A 635 38.25 29.82 -2.21
C LEU A 635 39.69 30.19 -1.84
N GLY A 636 40.45 29.28 -1.22
CA GLY A 636 41.75 29.56 -0.59
C GLY A 636 42.92 29.75 -1.56
N GLY A 637 42.66 29.75 -2.87
CA GLY A 637 43.68 29.80 -3.91
C GLY A 637 44.40 31.14 -4.12
N ASN A 638 44.60 31.99 -3.09
CA ASN A 638 45.87 32.73 -2.85
C ASN A 638 45.88 33.85 -1.78
N ASP A 639 44.75 34.32 -1.22
CA ASP A 639 44.79 35.51 -0.31
C ASP A 639 44.04 35.36 1.03
N TYR A 640 43.30 34.26 1.26
CA TYR A 640 42.45 34.10 2.44
C TYR A 640 42.78 32.85 3.27
N THR A 641 42.83 33.01 4.59
CA THR A 641 42.87 31.92 5.57
C THR A 641 41.50 31.79 6.21
N PHE A 642 40.90 30.59 6.13
CA PHE A 642 39.61 30.31 6.75
C PHE A 642 39.82 29.73 8.14
N VAL A 643 39.36 30.44 9.17
CA VAL A 643 39.64 30.09 10.58
C VAL A 643 38.33 29.83 11.32
N LEU A 644 38.35 28.79 12.15
CA LEU A 644 37.30 28.53 13.12
C LEU A 644 37.61 29.30 14.39
N ASP A 645 36.70 30.17 14.81
CA ASP A 645 36.76 30.75 16.15
C ASP A 645 35.72 30.07 17.04
N GLU A 646 36.17 29.32 18.04
CA GLU A 646 35.28 28.62 18.98
C GLU A 646 34.31 29.57 19.70
N ARG A 647 34.70 30.84 19.85
CA ARG A 647 33.88 31.90 20.44
C ARG A 647 32.67 32.27 19.59
N LEU A 648 32.76 32.07 18.27
CA LEU A 648 31.61 32.21 17.39
C LEU A 648 30.62 31.08 17.66
N ASN A 649 31.08 29.82 17.80
CA ASN A 649 30.30 28.59 17.90
C ASN A 649 29.51 28.33 19.22
N THR A 650 29.49 29.28 20.16
CA THR A 650 28.73 29.18 21.41
C THR A 650 27.47 30.05 21.40
N LYS A 651 26.32 29.48 21.01
CA LYS A 651 25.02 30.13 21.29
C LYS A 651 24.62 29.96 22.75
#